data_AF-A0A1E1VXC2-F1
#
_entry.id   AF-A0A1E1VXC2-F1
#
_cell.length_a   1.000
_cell.length_b   1.000
_cell.length_c   1.000
_cell.angle_alpha   90.00
_cell.angle_beta   90.00
_cell.angle_gamma   90.00
#
_symmetry.space_group_name_H-M   'P 1'
#
loop_
_entity.id
_entity.type
_entity.pdbx_description
1 polymer ?
#
loop_
_entity_poly.entity_id
_entity_poly.type
_entity_poly.pdbx_seq_one_letter_code
_entity_poly.pdbx_strand_id
1 'polypeptide(L)'
;QGSTQESEVFAKSQDHRTPRGWLVHLINVFGQAGGFIRLRVRFDAIMGFQKPDLTTSVNSEEKVTNEITEKVSEENKVNSVDSTDSVQVIAESSDCSTLTRSEQPSSLEQSTSGETRVAAVWQLLRPLGLCHDLLTPHCVTTYLLPVLECIPTLLESLTDEELKREARGSENKTDTVSCLIRACKCVSVKTPHHHSLLKSLEMFRLKMILRLLQMSSFNGKMSALNEINQLISTISQQPKPEWLTPAVITSWIRENKVVDIVLRDSLHQPQYVDRLEKMLRFMIKENSLTRDDLDAIWKAQHGKHEAIVKNLHDLLAKLAWDFTPDQLDHLFDCFKASWATSSKKQSDKLLEVIRRLAEDDKDGVMANKVLVLFWNLAHSDEVCTEIMDVALANLIKILDYSCSQDRDAQKTLWLDKCVEELKTNEKWVLPALKMMREICCLYEAGGGASMRPHVTRQELIDRLQTQHSLVILVTDSLTHYMDGVRKKLIEEGEIDWENWLPDGRYPHAAQVHERLSFLRFLLKDGQLWLCAEQAKQIWVCLAERPAHLGDREACFRWFSKLMGEEPDLDPNINLHFFRRNIMTLPPNLLTHAGIKCFERFFKAVNSKEGKLKVKRRSFLLNDADLIGLDYLWRVITECEDDISARGIELLREVCTCVGPQLSSAHHHENFLTQCCARTQRLQKDMELQEDATESCTRMCRVIRAIQEYVNECDRRFSSERQILPIYRSGRGRQCTIIVRFNFQTGQRQIEDIELFSHSNETLHSLRSAIQRRLKCASDSNIKLEMFINKLELYVNGELLDSSHDRKILSQIPLRDKTVIVAKVYDGQVCGSGGCGSSNES
;
A
#
# COMPACT_ATOMS: atom_id res chain seq x y z
N GLN A 1 13.84 30.13 95.80
CA GLN A 1 14.58 29.39 94.75
C GLN A 1 13.67 28.26 94.27
N GLY A 2 12.94 28.49 93.18
CA GLY A 2 12.15 27.45 92.50
C GLY A 2 12.81 27.19 91.15
N SER A 3 13.12 25.93 90.86
CA SER A 3 13.74 25.50 89.61
C SER A 3 12.77 25.73 88.45
N THR A 4 13.00 26.76 87.65
CA THR A 4 12.47 26.85 86.29
C THR A 4 13.16 25.78 85.46
N GLN A 5 12.55 24.58 85.37
CA GLN A 5 12.85 23.68 84.25
C GLN A 5 12.49 24.44 82.98
N GLU A 6 13.49 24.76 82.16
CA GLU A 6 13.26 25.29 80.82
C GLU A 6 12.33 24.34 80.08
N SER A 7 11.18 24.83 79.62
CA SER A 7 10.25 24.02 78.84
C SER A 7 10.92 23.62 77.53
N GLU A 8 10.97 22.31 77.27
CA GLU A 8 11.60 21.77 76.06
C GLU A 8 10.94 22.36 74.81
N VAL A 9 11.77 22.89 73.90
CA VAL A 9 11.31 23.53 72.66
C VAL A 9 11.44 22.54 71.50
N PHE A 10 10.30 22.11 70.98
CA PHE A 10 10.17 21.10 69.92
C PHE A 10 10.21 21.70 68.50
N ALA A 11 9.81 22.95 68.33
CA ALA A 11 9.87 23.67 67.05
C ALA A 11 10.34 25.12 67.20
N LYS A 12 11.13 25.61 66.23
CA LYS A 12 11.63 26.99 66.15
C LYS A 12 11.51 27.49 64.71
N SER A 13 11.13 28.76 64.54
CA SER A 13 11.17 29.41 63.23
C SER A 13 12.60 29.82 62.88
N GLN A 14 13.02 29.62 61.63
CA GLN A 14 14.31 30.09 61.15
C GLN A 14 14.29 31.58 60.77
N ASP A 15 13.11 32.15 60.49
CA ASP A 15 12.92 33.58 60.20
C ASP A 15 11.64 34.10 60.87
N HIS A 16 11.77 35.18 61.64
CA HIS A 16 10.67 35.84 62.35
C HIS A 16 9.62 36.47 61.42
N ARG A 17 9.93 36.63 60.12
CA ARG A 17 9.02 37.19 59.10
C ARG A 17 8.14 36.13 58.43
N THR A 18 8.34 34.85 58.73
CA THR A 18 7.58 33.77 58.08
C THR A 18 6.15 33.65 58.66
N PRO A 19 5.10 33.51 57.83
CA PRO A 19 3.70 33.53 58.25
C PRO A 19 3.22 32.28 59.02
N ARG A 20 4.15 31.45 59.53
CA ARG A 20 3.88 30.14 60.16
C ARG A 20 4.07 30.12 61.67
N GLY A 21 4.09 31.27 62.35
CA GLY A 21 4.27 31.36 63.80
C GLY A 21 3.24 30.56 64.61
N TRP A 22 1.98 30.52 64.14
CA TRP A 22 0.91 29.70 64.74
C TRP A 22 1.23 28.20 64.72
N LEU A 23 1.88 27.72 63.65
CA LEU A 23 2.24 26.30 63.48
C LEU A 23 3.40 25.93 64.42
N VAL A 24 4.39 26.82 64.57
CA VAL A 24 5.48 26.63 65.54
C VAL A 24 4.93 26.55 66.97
N HIS A 25 3.97 27.41 67.31
CA HIS A 25 3.30 27.35 68.61
C HIS A 25 2.54 26.03 68.80
N LEU A 26 1.74 25.62 67.80
CA LEU A 26 0.98 24.37 67.84
C LEU A 26 1.86 23.13 68.03
N ILE A 27 3.01 23.06 67.34
CA ILE A 27 3.96 21.94 67.47
C ILE A 27 4.58 21.91 68.87
N ASN A 28 4.92 23.07 69.44
CA ASN A 28 5.44 23.14 70.81
C ASN A 28 4.38 22.74 71.84
N VAL A 29 3.12 23.17 71.68
CA VAL A 29 2.00 22.74 72.54
C VAL A 29 1.78 21.23 72.43
N PHE A 30 1.83 20.68 71.21
CA PHE A 30 1.75 19.24 70.99
C PHE A 30 2.87 18.47 71.70
N GLY A 31 4.11 18.96 71.63
CA GLY A 31 5.25 18.36 72.32
C GLY A 31 5.14 18.46 73.85
N GLN A 32 4.76 19.62 74.38
CA GLN A 32 4.53 19.84 75.82
C GLN A 32 3.42 18.95 76.39
N ALA A 33 2.41 18.61 75.59
CA ALA A 33 1.37 17.65 75.94
C ALA A 33 1.82 16.18 75.85
N GLY A 34 3.11 15.91 75.62
CA GLY A 34 3.66 14.56 75.45
C GLY A 34 3.31 13.91 74.10
N GLY A 35 2.89 14.71 73.11
CA GLY A 35 2.43 14.23 71.81
C GLY A 35 3.48 13.39 71.05
N PHE A 36 4.75 13.80 71.05
CA PHE A 36 5.84 13.04 70.42
C PHE A 36 6.12 11.70 71.11
N ILE A 37 5.94 11.61 72.43
CA ILE A 37 6.08 10.36 73.18
C ILE A 37 4.95 9.40 72.81
N ARG A 38 3.70 9.88 72.78
CA ARG A 38 2.54 9.08 72.37
C ARG A 38 2.62 8.65 70.90
N LEU A 39 3.13 9.52 70.03
CA LEU A 39 3.39 9.23 68.62
C LEU A 39 4.39 8.06 68.50
N ARG A 40 5.49 8.10 69.25
CA ARG A 40 6.48 7.03 69.28
C ARG A 40 5.89 5.70 69.79
N VAL A 41 5.12 5.72 70.88
CA VAL A 41 4.43 4.52 71.39
C VAL A 41 3.50 3.92 70.33
N ARG A 42 2.79 4.78 69.58
CA ARG A 42 1.93 4.34 68.48
C ARG A 42 2.71 3.73 67.31
N PHE A 43 3.88 4.28 66.98
CA PHE A 43 4.79 3.65 66.02
C PHE A 43 5.27 2.30 66.53
N ASP A 44 5.78 2.21 67.75
CA ASP A 44 6.27 0.95 68.34
C ASP A 44 5.18 -0.15 68.33
N ALA A 45 3.92 0.22 68.60
CA ALA A 45 2.77 -0.67 68.52
C ALA A 45 2.45 -1.14 67.09
N ILE A 46 2.53 -0.26 66.09
CA ILE A 46 2.32 -0.62 64.67
C ILE A 46 3.47 -1.51 64.16
N MET A 47 4.68 -1.28 64.65
CA MET A 47 5.91 -1.98 64.25
C MET A 47 6.10 -3.33 64.96
N GLY A 48 5.34 -3.60 66.03
CA GLY A 48 5.33 -4.89 66.73
C GLY A 48 6.37 -5.07 67.85
N PHE A 49 6.93 -3.99 68.40
CA PHE A 49 7.85 -4.09 69.53
C PHE A 49 7.09 -4.19 70.87
N GLN A 50 6.93 -5.39 71.42
CA GLN A 50 6.49 -5.59 72.81
C GLN A 50 7.66 -5.27 73.77
N LYS A 51 7.39 -4.49 74.83
CA LYS A 51 8.30 -4.33 75.96
C LYS A 51 8.45 -5.66 76.73
N PRO A 52 9.63 -6.01 77.26
CA PRO A 52 9.76 -7.12 78.19
C PRO A 52 9.30 -6.67 79.59
N ASP A 53 8.25 -7.28 80.11
CA ASP A 53 7.86 -7.10 81.51
C ASP A 53 8.76 -7.96 82.42
N LEU A 54 9.63 -7.28 83.16
CA LEU A 54 10.24 -7.80 84.38
C LEU A 54 9.21 -7.70 85.51
N THR A 55 8.64 -8.83 85.92
CA THR A 55 8.58 -9.33 87.30
C THR A 55 7.50 -10.41 87.43
N THR A 56 7.89 -11.66 87.56
CA THR A 56 7.53 -12.56 88.68
C THR A 56 8.07 -13.96 88.37
N SER A 57 9.15 -14.28 89.06
CA SER A 57 9.60 -15.64 89.30
C SER A 57 8.52 -16.43 90.07
N VAL A 58 8.29 -17.68 89.68
CA VAL A 58 8.32 -18.90 90.54
C VAL A 58 7.59 -20.06 89.82
N ASN A 59 8.34 -21.14 89.56
CA ASN A 59 7.98 -22.56 89.34
C ASN A 59 6.91 -22.88 88.27
N SER A 60 7.20 -23.69 87.24
CA SER A 60 7.57 -25.11 87.40
C SER A 60 8.00 -25.73 86.05
N GLU A 61 8.92 -26.68 86.19
CA GLU A 61 9.29 -27.84 85.35
C GLU A 61 8.10 -28.46 84.59
N GLU A 62 8.15 -29.25 83.52
CA GLU A 62 9.17 -30.00 82.75
C GLU A 62 8.39 -30.59 81.56
N LYS A 63 9.09 -30.98 80.47
CA LYS A 63 8.79 -32.13 79.58
C LYS A 63 7.55 -32.03 78.64
N VAL A 64 7.53 -32.48 77.38
CA VAL A 64 8.20 -33.59 76.65
C VAL A 64 8.22 -33.28 75.14
N THR A 65 9.30 -33.71 74.49
CA THR A 65 9.57 -33.93 73.07
C THR A 65 8.63 -34.98 72.42
N ASN A 66 8.29 -34.89 71.14
CA ASN A 66 8.57 -35.94 70.14
C ASN A 66 7.82 -35.76 68.81
N GLU A 67 8.48 -36.36 67.84
CA GLU A 67 8.38 -36.33 66.38
C GLU A 67 7.21 -37.14 65.78
N ILE A 68 6.72 -36.64 64.63
CA ILE A 68 6.59 -37.26 63.28
C ILE A 68 5.78 -38.57 63.10
N THR A 69 5.27 -38.71 61.86
CA THR A 69 4.63 -39.84 61.13
C THR A 69 3.12 -40.04 61.40
N GLU A 70 2.24 -40.29 60.42
CA GLU A 70 2.39 -40.85 59.08
C GLU A 70 1.15 -40.56 58.18
N LYS A 71 1.10 -41.19 57.01
CA LYS A 71 0.48 -40.79 55.73
C LYS A 71 -0.66 -41.76 55.33
N VAL A 72 -1.51 -41.36 54.36
CA VAL A 72 -2.23 -42.21 53.33
C VAL A 72 -3.50 -42.94 53.86
N SER A 73 -4.67 -43.08 53.20
CA SER A 73 -5.13 -43.13 51.78
C SER A 73 -6.68 -43.14 51.69
N GLU A 74 -7.24 -42.64 50.57
CA GLU A 74 -8.37 -43.16 49.73
C GLU A 74 -9.76 -43.45 50.36
N GLU A 75 -10.94 -43.38 49.71
CA GLU A 75 -11.44 -43.07 48.36
C GLU A 75 -13.00 -43.01 48.39
N ASN A 76 -13.59 -42.52 47.29
CA ASN A 76 -14.91 -42.84 46.67
C ASN A 76 -16.13 -41.88 46.76
N LYS A 77 -16.37 -41.20 45.61
CA LYS A 77 -17.59 -41.03 44.75
C LYS A 77 -18.89 -40.46 45.39
N VAL A 78 -19.64 -39.53 44.74
CA VAL A 78 -20.46 -39.71 43.51
C VAL A 78 -20.86 -38.33 42.90
N ASN A 79 -21.00 -38.29 41.56
CA ASN A 79 -21.53 -37.21 40.69
C ASN A 79 -23.07 -37.10 40.71
N SER A 80 -23.65 -35.90 40.47
CA SER A 80 -24.36 -35.52 39.21
C SER A 80 -25.40 -34.37 39.34
N VAL A 81 -25.17 -33.31 38.54
CA VAL A 81 -26.05 -32.67 37.53
C VAL A 81 -27.30 -31.81 37.91
N ASP A 82 -27.32 -30.62 37.27
CA ASP A 82 -28.40 -29.66 36.93
C ASP A 82 -29.16 -28.95 38.09
N SER A 83 -29.53 -27.66 38.01
CA SER A 83 -30.06 -26.90 36.87
C SER A 83 -30.07 -25.37 37.10
N THR A 84 -29.89 -24.63 36.00
CA THR A 84 -30.54 -23.35 35.61
C THR A 84 -30.33 -22.07 36.45
N ASP A 85 -29.62 -21.14 35.81
CA ASP A 85 -29.58 -19.71 36.07
C ASP A 85 -30.54 -19.00 35.10
N SER A 86 -31.36 -18.06 35.59
CA SER A 86 -32.09 -17.12 34.74
C SER A 86 -32.37 -15.78 35.44
N VAL A 87 -31.50 -14.80 35.13
CA VAL A 87 -31.81 -13.49 34.53
C VAL A 87 -32.61 -12.43 35.34
N GLN A 88 -32.02 -11.20 35.35
CA GLN A 88 -32.63 -9.84 35.44
C GLN A 88 -33.04 -9.31 36.84
N VAL A 89 -32.97 -8.01 37.22
CA VAL A 89 -32.89 -6.68 36.57
C VAL A 89 -32.26 -5.67 37.57
N ILE A 90 -31.62 -4.61 37.04
CA ILE A 90 -31.20 -3.37 37.72
C ILE A 90 -32.34 -2.31 37.68
N ALA A 91 -32.58 -1.58 38.78
CA ALA A 91 -33.14 -0.21 38.80
C ALA A 91 -32.81 0.45 40.15
N GLU A 92 -31.97 1.50 40.22
CA GLU A 92 -32.29 2.95 40.15
C GLU A 92 -33.27 3.40 41.27
N SER A 93 -32.79 3.97 42.38
CA SER A 93 -32.45 5.39 42.64
C SER A 93 -33.63 6.23 43.18
N SER A 94 -33.44 6.88 44.35
CA SER A 94 -33.76 8.30 44.65
C SER A 94 -34.28 8.56 46.09
N ASP A 95 -33.51 9.38 46.80
CA ASP A 95 -33.87 10.57 47.62
C ASP A 95 -34.64 10.55 48.95
N CYS A 96 -34.02 11.32 49.88
CA CYS A 96 -34.56 12.15 50.98
C CYS A 96 -35.29 11.46 52.16
N SER A 97 -35.15 11.81 53.45
CA SER A 97 -34.85 13.10 54.07
C SER A 97 -34.63 12.95 55.61
N THR A 98 -34.04 14.00 56.21
CA THR A 98 -34.21 14.51 57.60
C THR A 98 -33.59 13.80 58.82
N LEU A 99 -32.42 14.31 59.23
CA LEU A 99 -32.05 14.89 60.53
C LEU A 99 -32.71 14.34 61.82
N THR A 100 -31.88 13.79 62.73
CA THR A 100 -31.76 14.30 64.11
C THR A 100 -30.41 13.88 64.71
N ARG A 101 -29.80 14.84 65.38
CA ARG A 101 -28.43 14.85 65.91
C ARG A 101 -28.47 14.48 67.39
N SER A 102 -27.77 13.43 67.79
CA SER A 102 -27.24 13.32 69.16
C SER A 102 -25.92 12.56 69.16
N GLU A 103 -24.86 13.33 69.42
CA GLU A 103 -23.54 12.95 69.96
C GLU A 103 -22.61 12.07 69.10
N GLN A 104 -21.73 12.73 68.34
CA GLN A 104 -20.55 12.12 67.70
C GLN A 104 -19.33 12.15 68.65
N PRO A 105 -18.61 11.02 68.83
CA PRO A 105 -17.21 11.03 69.23
C PRO A 105 -16.32 11.57 68.10
N SER A 106 -15.10 11.99 68.43
CA SER A 106 -14.21 12.71 67.51
C SER A 106 -13.85 11.91 66.24
N SER A 107 -13.74 12.62 65.12
CA SER A 107 -13.53 12.13 63.75
C SER A 107 -12.24 11.33 63.49
N LEU A 108 -11.44 11.03 64.52
CA LEU A 108 -10.20 10.26 64.41
C LEU A 108 -10.33 8.78 64.81
N GLU A 109 -11.43 8.36 65.42
CA GLU A 109 -11.59 6.97 65.89
C GLU A 109 -12.38 6.07 64.93
N GLN A 110 -12.95 6.61 63.85
CA GLN A 110 -13.80 5.83 62.92
C GLN A 110 -13.10 5.31 61.64
N SER A 111 -11.78 5.46 61.47
CA SER A 111 -11.09 5.11 60.21
C SER A 111 -10.22 3.84 60.24
N THR A 112 -10.16 3.07 61.32
CA THR A 112 -9.19 1.95 61.42
C THR A 112 -9.65 0.60 60.85
N SER A 113 -10.84 0.48 60.26
CA SER A 113 -11.29 -0.79 59.66
C SER A 113 -10.85 -0.92 58.20
N GLY A 114 -9.56 -1.12 57.96
CA GLY A 114 -9.05 -1.50 56.63
C GLY A 114 -7.65 -0.98 56.25
N GLU A 115 -7.01 -0.13 57.06
CA GLU A 115 -5.70 0.46 56.74
C GLU A 115 -4.54 -0.51 56.98
N THR A 116 -3.58 -0.53 56.07
CA THR A 116 -2.36 -1.35 56.14
C THR A 116 -1.32 -0.77 57.11
N ARG A 117 -0.36 -1.59 57.55
CA ARG A 117 0.74 -1.15 58.42
C ARG A 117 1.52 0.03 57.84
N VAL A 118 1.80 0.02 56.53
CA VAL A 118 2.52 1.09 55.82
C VAL A 118 1.69 2.37 55.75
N ALA A 119 0.40 2.26 55.43
CA ALA A 119 -0.51 3.42 55.39
C ALA A 119 -0.64 4.09 56.76
N ALA A 120 -0.77 3.30 57.83
CA ALA A 120 -0.83 3.82 59.20
C ALA A 120 0.44 4.59 59.59
N VAL A 121 1.63 4.06 59.26
CA VAL A 121 2.91 4.74 59.49
C VAL A 121 3.01 6.02 58.66
N TRP A 122 2.59 5.98 57.39
CA TRP A 122 2.57 7.16 56.52
C TRP A 122 1.67 8.27 57.06
N GLN A 123 0.44 7.96 57.52
CA GLN A 123 -0.48 8.98 58.06
C GLN A 123 0.08 9.67 59.31
N LEU A 124 0.85 8.95 60.14
CA LEU A 124 1.50 9.51 61.32
C LEU A 124 2.73 10.37 60.96
N LEU A 125 3.50 9.99 59.94
CA LEU A 125 4.71 10.70 59.55
C LEU A 125 4.45 11.89 58.61
N ARG A 126 3.38 11.85 57.81
CA ARG A 126 3.05 12.86 56.80
C ARG A 126 3.00 14.29 57.35
N PRO A 127 2.29 14.59 58.46
CA PRO A 127 2.25 15.95 59.02
C PRO A 127 3.65 16.46 59.43
N LEU A 128 4.49 15.56 59.95
CA LEU A 128 5.85 15.87 60.39
C LEU A 128 6.80 16.12 59.21
N GLY A 129 6.65 15.38 58.12
CA GLY A 129 7.38 15.63 56.87
C GLY A 129 7.09 17.02 56.29
N LEU A 130 5.84 17.50 56.39
CA LEU A 130 5.44 18.83 55.89
C LEU A 130 5.95 20.00 56.74
N CYS A 131 6.28 19.77 58.02
CA CYS A 131 6.75 20.79 58.94
C CYS A 131 8.20 20.59 59.44
N HIS A 132 8.95 19.66 58.83
CA HIS A 132 10.31 19.28 59.26
C HIS A 132 11.28 20.48 59.42
N ASP A 133 11.17 21.50 58.56
CA ASP A 133 11.97 22.73 58.60
C ASP A 133 11.81 23.53 59.91
N LEU A 134 10.69 23.34 60.62
CA LEU A 134 10.38 24.01 61.87
C LEU A 134 10.82 23.20 63.10
N LEU A 135 11.03 21.89 63.00
CA LEU A 135 11.40 21.03 64.13
C LEU A 135 12.82 21.33 64.63
N THR A 136 13.06 21.26 65.94
CA THR A 136 14.42 21.39 66.48
C THR A 136 15.24 20.11 66.24
N PRO A 137 16.58 20.20 66.08
CA PRO A 137 17.43 19.02 65.94
C PRO A 137 17.28 18.03 67.09
N HIS A 138 17.05 18.54 68.31
CA HIS A 138 16.78 17.72 69.49
C HIS A 138 15.47 16.93 69.33
N CYS A 139 14.37 17.56 68.91
CA CYS A 139 13.10 16.88 68.69
C CYS A 139 13.22 15.75 67.66
N VAL A 140 13.90 16.02 66.53
CA VAL A 140 14.13 15.02 65.48
C VAL A 140 14.98 13.85 66.00
N THR A 141 16.07 14.12 66.71
CA THR A 141 17.01 13.10 67.19
C THR A 141 16.42 12.24 68.31
N THR A 142 15.67 12.83 69.25
CA THR A 142 15.15 12.12 70.42
C THR A 142 13.90 11.30 70.10
N TYR A 143 13.01 11.83 69.26
CA TYR A 143 11.68 11.25 69.07
C TYR A 143 11.45 10.62 67.68
N LEU A 144 12.08 11.15 66.63
CA LEU A 144 11.82 10.72 65.25
C LEU A 144 12.92 9.81 64.69
N LEU A 145 14.18 9.96 65.08
CA LEU A 145 15.29 9.11 64.62
C LEU A 145 15.03 7.61 64.85
N PRO A 146 14.58 7.14 66.05
CA PRO A 146 14.29 5.72 66.26
C PRO A 146 13.17 5.20 65.33
N VAL A 147 12.21 6.06 64.97
CA VAL A 147 11.15 5.72 64.02
C VAL A 147 11.72 5.60 62.61
N LEU A 148 12.58 6.54 62.21
CA LEU A 148 13.23 6.54 60.88
C LEU A 148 14.16 5.33 60.67
N GLU A 149 14.85 4.88 61.72
CA GLU A 149 15.74 3.71 61.67
C GLU A 149 14.99 2.38 61.56
N CYS A 150 13.75 2.30 62.06
CA CYS A 150 12.93 1.09 62.01
C CYS A 150 12.14 0.95 60.70
N ILE A 151 11.93 2.03 59.94
CA ILE A 151 11.15 2.01 58.68
C ILE A 151 11.72 1.05 57.62
N PRO A 152 13.06 0.98 57.39
CA PRO A 152 13.64 -0.03 56.53
C PRO A 152 13.23 -1.46 56.94
N THR A 153 13.32 -1.80 58.23
CA THR A 153 12.97 -3.11 58.77
C THR A 153 11.49 -3.46 58.56
N LEU A 154 10.58 -2.49 58.73
CA LEU A 154 9.15 -2.67 58.45
C LEU A 154 8.92 -3.00 56.99
N LEU A 155 9.47 -2.18 56.09
CA LEU A 155 9.26 -2.36 54.66
C LEU A 155 9.89 -3.70 54.18
N GLU A 156 10.97 -4.16 54.82
CA GLU A 156 11.60 -5.45 54.54
C GLU A 156 10.73 -6.63 54.98
N SER A 157 10.00 -6.47 56.09
CA SER A 157 9.08 -7.47 56.63
C SER A 157 7.78 -7.66 55.82
N LEU A 158 7.53 -6.81 54.82
CA LEU A 158 6.34 -6.92 53.98
C LEU A 158 6.41 -8.19 53.13
N THR A 159 5.31 -8.93 53.09
CA THR A 159 5.11 -10.04 52.16
C THR A 159 4.81 -9.52 50.74
N ASP A 160 4.97 -10.38 49.72
CA ASP A 160 4.70 -9.98 48.34
C ASP A 160 3.23 -9.58 48.14
N GLU A 161 2.28 -10.23 48.84
CA GLU A 161 0.86 -9.88 48.76
C GLU A 161 0.52 -8.57 49.49
N GLU A 162 1.20 -8.25 50.60
CA GLU A 162 1.09 -6.93 51.25
C GLU A 162 1.66 -5.83 50.36
N LEU A 163 2.85 -6.05 49.78
CA LEU A 163 3.48 -5.11 48.85
C LEU A 163 2.62 -4.89 47.58
N LYS A 164 1.96 -5.94 47.10
CA LYS A 164 0.98 -5.87 46.00
C LYS A 164 -0.24 -5.03 46.38
N ARG A 165 -0.72 -5.14 47.62
CA ARG A 165 -1.87 -4.37 48.12
C ARG A 165 -1.53 -2.89 48.25
N GLU A 166 -0.33 -2.56 48.72
CA GLU A 166 0.19 -1.18 48.72
C GLU A 166 0.30 -0.61 47.30
N ALA A 167 0.82 -1.39 46.35
CA ALA A 167 0.94 -0.98 44.95
C ALA A 167 -0.42 -0.78 44.25
N ARG A 168 -1.49 -1.44 44.71
CA ARG A 168 -2.87 -1.26 44.17
C ARG A 168 -3.53 0.04 44.60
N GLY A 169 -3.10 0.67 45.70
CA GLY A 169 -3.64 1.97 46.17
C GLY A 169 -3.41 3.15 45.20
N SER A 170 -2.71 2.90 44.09
CA SER A 170 -2.39 3.82 43.00
C SER A 170 -3.60 4.41 42.25
N GLU A 171 -4.85 3.99 42.49
CA GLU A 171 -6.02 4.64 41.89
C GLU A 171 -6.16 6.12 42.32
N ASN A 172 -5.57 6.50 43.48
CA ASN A 172 -5.56 7.87 44.01
C ASN A 172 -4.25 8.67 43.76
N LYS A 173 -3.43 8.28 42.76
CA LYS A 173 -2.19 8.98 42.33
C LYS A 173 -1.01 9.04 43.32
N THR A 174 -1.08 8.46 44.51
CA THR A 174 0.04 8.52 45.49
C THR A 174 0.52 7.14 45.93
N ASP A 175 1.75 6.77 45.54
CA ASP A 175 2.46 5.60 46.07
C ASP A 175 2.84 5.86 47.54
N THR A 176 2.19 5.13 48.46
CA THR A 176 2.34 5.26 49.91
C THR A 176 3.77 4.97 50.36
N VAL A 177 4.45 3.99 49.74
CA VAL A 177 5.83 3.60 50.07
C VAL A 177 6.78 4.71 49.66
N SER A 178 6.64 5.23 48.43
CA SER A 178 7.45 6.34 47.93
C SER A 178 7.24 7.62 48.72
N CYS A 179 6.00 7.90 49.12
CA CYS A 179 5.67 9.05 49.96
C CYS A 179 6.27 8.92 51.36
N LEU A 180 6.21 7.72 51.96
CA LEU A 180 6.84 7.42 53.24
C LEU A 180 8.35 7.66 53.20
N ILE A 181 9.04 7.13 52.19
CA ILE A 181 10.49 7.33 52.01
C ILE A 181 10.81 8.82 51.82
N ARG A 182 10.00 9.55 51.05
CA ARG A 182 10.16 11.01 50.85
C ARG A 182 10.02 11.79 52.16
N ALA A 183 9.02 11.48 53.00
CA ALA A 183 8.89 12.12 54.30
C ALA A 183 10.05 11.75 55.23
N CYS A 184 10.53 10.51 55.20
CA CYS A 184 11.72 10.10 55.96
C CYS A 184 12.94 10.94 55.59
N LYS A 185 13.17 11.18 54.29
CA LYS A 185 14.24 12.05 53.80
C LYS A 185 14.13 13.46 54.36
N CYS A 186 12.96 14.11 54.22
CA CYS A 186 12.74 15.47 54.72
C CYS A 186 13.03 15.57 56.22
N VAL A 187 12.52 14.64 57.03
CA VAL A 187 12.73 14.66 58.48
C VAL A 187 14.19 14.36 58.85
N SER A 188 14.88 13.50 58.10
CA SER A 188 16.25 13.08 58.41
C SER A 188 17.32 14.18 58.26
N VAL A 189 17.02 15.30 57.59
CA VAL A 189 17.98 16.39 57.29
C VAL A 189 18.64 16.97 58.55
N LYS A 190 17.95 16.92 59.69
CA LYS A 190 18.39 17.52 60.95
C LYS A 190 19.04 16.53 61.94
N THR A 191 19.34 15.32 61.50
CA THR A 191 19.82 14.24 62.38
C THR A 191 21.35 14.04 62.28
N PRO A 192 22.06 13.76 63.39
CA PRO A 192 23.45 13.30 63.32
C PRO A 192 23.53 12.01 62.47
N HIS A 193 24.53 11.90 61.60
CA HIS A 193 24.67 10.82 60.60
C HIS A 193 23.60 10.76 59.49
N HIS A 194 22.93 11.88 59.18
CA HIS A 194 21.95 11.99 58.08
C HIS A 194 22.37 11.32 56.76
N HIS A 195 23.65 11.40 56.37
CA HIS A 195 24.15 10.84 55.11
C HIS A 195 24.09 9.30 55.04
N SER A 196 24.35 8.58 56.15
CA SER A 196 24.28 7.11 56.17
C SER A 196 22.84 6.61 56.20
N LEU A 197 21.96 7.32 56.92
CA LEU A 197 20.53 7.02 56.95
C LEU A 197 19.88 7.27 55.59
N LEU A 198 20.21 8.38 54.92
CA LEU A 198 19.79 8.65 53.53
C LEU A 198 20.22 7.56 52.57
N LYS A 199 21.50 7.16 52.62
CA LYS A 199 22.03 6.08 51.78
C LYS A 199 21.27 4.77 52.02
N SER A 200 20.99 4.42 53.28
CA SER A 200 20.20 3.24 53.63
C SER A 200 18.79 3.30 53.06
N LEU A 201 18.09 4.43 53.22
CA LEU A 201 16.73 4.64 52.71
C LEU A 201 16.66 4.56 51.18
N GLU A 202 17.65 5.08 50.47
CA GLU A 202 17.70 5.03 49.00
C GLU A 202 18.07 3.64 48.47
N MET A 203 19.05 2.98 49.07
CA MET A 203 19.39 1.59 48.75
C MET A 203 18.17 0.68 48.96
N PHE A 204 17.44 0.92 50.05
CA PHE A 204 16.23 0.20 50.38
C PHE A 204 15.09 0.49 49.37
N ARG A 205 14.92 1.74 48.95
CA ARG A 205 13.97 2.11 47.89
C ARG A 205 14.23 1.34 46.60
N LEU A 206 15.49 1.28 46.16
CA LEU A 206 15.90 0.50 44.99
C LEU A 206 15.61 -0.99 45.17
N LYS A 207 15.86 -1.55 46.36
CA LYS A 207 15.51 -2.95 46.69
C LYS A 207 14.01 -3.23 46.59
N MET A 208 13.15 -2.30 47.02
CA MET A 208 11.69 -2.44 46.88
C MET A 208 11.22 -2.32 45.43
N ILE A 209 11.80 -1.40 44.65
CA ILE A 209 11.54 -1.30 43.21
C ILE A 209 11.88 -2.63 42.52
N LEU A 210 13.04 -3.22 42.83
CA LEU A 210 13.44 -4.52 42.28
C LEU A 210 12.41 -5.61 42.59
N ARG A 211 11.97 -5.68 43.85
CA ARG A 211 10.96 -6.66 44.28
C ARG A 211 9.65 -6.48 43.55
N LEU A 212 9.17 -5.25 43.38
CA LEU A 212 7.97 -4.92 42.60
C LEU A 212 8.10 -5.29 41.11
N LEU A 213 9.29 -5.14 40.52
CA LEU A 213 9.56 -5.54 39.13
C LEU A 213 9.58 -7.07 38.95
N GLN A 214 10.05 -7.81 39.96
CA GLN A 214 10.12 -9.27 39.93
C GLN A 214 8.77 -9.95 40.14
N MET A 215 7.79 -9.25 40.74
CA MET A 215 6.45 -9.77 40.97
C MET A 215 5.65 -9.96 39.68
N SER A 216 4.76 -10.95 39.63
CA SER A 216 3.92 -11.28 38.47
C SER A 216 2.74 -10.32 38.21
N SER A 217 2.72 -9.13 38.83
CA SER A 217 1.60 -8.19 38.78
C SER A 217 1.90 -7.01 37.86
N PHE A 218 1.07 -6.80 36.82
CA PHE A 218 1.19 -5.65 35.90
C PHE A 218 1.23 -4.31 36.65
N ASN A 219 0.33 -4.10 37.61
CA ASN A 219 0.27 -2.86 38.40
C ASN A 219 1.55 -2.65 39.23
N GLY A 220 2.15 -3.72 39.76
CA GLY A 220 3.41 -3.64 40.51
C GLY A 220 4.57 -3.20 39.61
N LYS A 221 4.69 -3.81 38.43
CA LYS A 221 5.71 -3.45 37.44
C LYS A 221 5.54 -2.02 36.92
N MET A 222 4.31 -1.60 36.66
CA MET A 222 3.99 -0.25 36.21
C MET A 222 4.31 0.79 37.30
N SER A 223 3.99 0.51 38.57
CA SER A 223 4.36 1.37 39.71
C SER A 223 5.87 1.50 39.84
N ALA A 224 6.59 0.38 39.77
CA ALA A 224 8.06 0.37 39.84
C ALA A 224 8.71 1.16 38.70
N LEU A 225 8.22 1.02 37.46
CA LEU A 225 8.71 1.83 36.34
C LEU A 225 8.38 3.32 36.47
N ASN A 226 7.19 3.67 36.99
CA ASN A 226 6.85 5.07 37.28
C ASN A 226 7.79 5.65 38.33
N GLU A 227 8.12 4.87 39.35
CA GLU A 227 9.03 5.26 40.42
C GLU A 227 10.47 5.44 39.94
N ILE A 228 10.98 4.53 39.08
CA ILE A 228 12.28 4.70 38.41
C ILE A 228 12.29 5.99 37.59
N ASN A 229 11.23 6.26 36.82
CA ASN A 229 11.14 7.49 36.03
C ASN A 229 11.06 8.75 36.92
N GLN A 230 10.39 8.67 38.08
CA GLN A 230 10.36 9.76 39.05
C GLN A 230 11.75 9.99 39.68
N LEU A 231 12.49 8.94 39.99
CA LEU A 231 13.88 9.00 40.46
C LEU A 231 14.77 9.71 39.43
N ILE A 232 14.72 9.29 38.17
CA ILE A 232 15.45 9.91 37.05
C ILE A 232 15.13 11.40 36.95
N SER A 233 13.85 11.77 37.03
CA SER A 233 13.42 13.17 36.97
C SER A 233 13.91 13.99 38.17
N THR A 234 13.97 13.39 39.36
CA THR A 234 14.38 14.08 40.59
C THR A 234 15.88 14.36 40.57
N ILE A 235 16.69 13.39 40.13
CA ILE A 235 18.15 13.54 40.00
C ILE A 235 18.51 14.60 38.97
N SER A 236 17.77 14.67 37.86
CA SER A 236 17.98 15.67 36.81
C SER A 236 17.74 17.12 37.27
N GLN A 237 17.00 17.34 38.36
CA GLN A 237 16.59 18.67 38.84
C GLN A 237 17.43 19.21 40.00
N GLN A 238 18.30 18.39 40.62
CA GLN A 238 19.03 18.81 41.81
C GLN A 238 20.43 19.39 41.50
N PRO A 239 20.78 20.58 42.04
CA PRO A 239 22.06 21.25 41.78
C PRO A 239 23.26 20.69 42.57
N LYS A 240 23.03 19.76 43.53
CA LYS A 240 24.09 19.05 44.27
C LYS A 240 23.80 17.56 44.26
N PRO A 241 24.78 16.70 43.97
CA PRO A 241 24.56 15.26 44.02
C PRO A 241 24.39 14.80 45.47
N GLU A 242 23.18 14.36 45.81
CA GLU A 242 22.96 13.43 46.92
C GLU A 242 23.66 12.08 46.61
N TRP A 243 23.62 11.11 47.54
CA TRP A 243 24.21 9.78 47.33
C TRP A 243 23.70 9.10 46.04
N LEU A 244 22.43 9.32 45.69
CA LEU A 244 21.80 8.77 44.50
C LEU A 244 22.17 9.61 43.26
N THR A 245 23.27 9.25 42.61
CA THR A 245 23.74 9.87 41.36
C THR A 245 23.25 9.08 40.14
N PRO A 246 23.30 9.67 38.92
CA PRO A 246 23.03 8.94 37.70
C PRO A 246 23.84 7.65 37.58
N ALA A 247 25.14 7.71 37.92
CA ALA A 247 26.03 6.55 37.93
C ALA A 247 25.58 5.43 38.88
N VAL A 248 25.07 5.77 40.06
CA VAL A 248 24.60 4.78 41.06
C VAL A 248 23.34 4.06 40.57
N ILE A 249 22.36 4.78 40.02
CA ILE A 249 21.15 4.16 39.45
C ILE A 249 21.52 3.26 38.29
N THR A 250 22.39 3.73 37.40
CA THR A 250 22.84 2.98 36.24
C THR A 250 23.59 1.71 36.60
N SER A 251 24.48 1.76 37.61
CA SER A 251 25.15 0.56 38.16
C SER A 251 24.13 -0.41 38.74
N TRP A 252 23.15 0.09 39.50
CA TRP A 252 22.09 -0.73 40.07
C TRP A 252 21.22 -1.41 39.01
N ILE A 253 20.82 -0.69 37.95
CA ILE A 253 20.06 -1.25 36.81
C ILE A 253 20.82 -2.42 36.19
N ARG A 254 22.13 -2.25 35.98
CA ARG A 254 23.00 -3.26 35.37
C ARG A 254 23.22 -4.47 36.27
N GLU A 255 23.64 -4.24 37.52
CA GLU A 255 23.95 -5.30 38.50
C GLU A 255 22.73 -6.20 38.75
N ASN A 256 21.53 -5.63 38.76
CA ASN A 256 20.29 -6.36 39.01
C ASN A 256 19.58 -6.84 37.72
N LYS A 257 20.21 -6.66 36.54
CA LYS A 257 19.66 -7.04 35.22
C LYS A 257 18.22 -6.54 35.04
N VAL A 258 17.97 -5.30 35.42
CA VAL A 258 16.62 -4.71 35.42
C VAL A 258 16.03 -4.70 34.01
N VAL A 259 16.85 -4.45 32.98
CA VAL A 259 16.45 -4.50 31.56
C VAL A 259 15.89 -5.88 31.19
N ASP A 260 16.57 -6.97 31.57
CA ASP A 260 16.08 -8.33 31.34
C ASP A 260 14.77 -8.62 32.08
N ILE A 261 14.55 -8.02 33.25
CA ILE A 261 13.33 -8.24 34.04
C ILE A 261 12.13 -7.56 33.38
N VAL A 262 12.29 -6.30 32.94
CA VAL A 262 11.20 -5.50 32.34
C VAL A 262 10.81 -5.98 30.93
N LEU A 263 11.71 -6.66 30.22
CA LEU A 263 11.45 -7.18 28.87
C LEU A 263 10.73 -8.55 28.86
N ARG A 264 10.55 -9.22 30.01
CA ARG A 264 9.97 -10.58 30.06
C ARG A 264 8.48 -10.64 29.73
N ASP A 265 7.72 -9.64 30.14
CA ASP A 265 6.25 -9.62 30.02
C ASP A 265 5.72 -8.18 29.94
N SER A 266 4.40 -8.00 29.85
CA SER A 266 3.72 -6.69 29.80
C SER A 266 3.99 -5.82 28.56
N LEU A 267 4.89 -6.23 27.65
CA LEU A 267 5.23 -5.51 26.40
C LEU A 267 4.05 -5.35 25.41
N HIS A 268 2.97 -6.11 25.57
CA HIS A 268 1.77 -5.96 24.76
C HIS A 268 0.99 -4.67 25.09
N GLN A 269 1.24 -4.06 26.26
CA GLN A 269 0.60 -2.83 26.71
C GLN A 269 1.43 -1.60 26.31
N PRO A 270 0.94 -0.72 25.42
CA PRO A 270 1.71 0.46 24.98
C PRO A 270 2.12 1.39 26.12
N GLN A 271 1.24 1.56 27.13
CA GLN A 271 1.52 2.43 28.28
C GLN A 271 2.74 1.95 29.09
N TYR A 272 2.96 0.63 29.17
CA TYR A 272 4.12 0.05 29.84
C TYR A 272 5.39 0.33 29.03
N VAL A 273 5.32 0.16 27.71
CA VAL A 273 6.43 0.40 26.78
C VAL A 273 6.83 1.88 26.77
N ASP A 274 5.89 2.83 26.86
CA ASP A 274 6.19 4.27 27.00
C ASP A 274 6.93 4.60 28.31
N ARG A 275 6.72 3.83 29.39
CA ARG A 275 7.46 4.00 30.64
C ARG A 275 8.84 3.37 30.58
N LEU A 276 8.96 2.23 29.89
CA LEU A 276 10.23 1.58 29.57
C LEU A 276 11.11 2.49 28.70
N GLU A 277 10.54 3.16 27.70
CA GLU A 277 11.23 4.11 26.82
C GLU A 277 12.01 5.17 27.60
N LYS A 278 11.39 5.79 28.62
CA LYS A 278 12.03 6.83 29.44
C LYS A 278 13.23 6.30 30.23
N MET A 279 13.13 5.09 30.76
CA MET A 279 14.23 4.43 31.46
C MET A 279 15.38 4.12 30.50
N LEU A 280 15.10 3.54 29.34
CA LEU A 280 16.10 3.24 28.33
C LEU A 280 16.78 4.51 27.80
N ARG A 281 16.01 5.58 27.55
CA ARG A 281 16.53 6.88 27.13
C ARG A 281 17.51 7.47 28.14
N PHE A 282 17.25 7.30 29.44
CA PHE A 282 18.19 7.68 30.49
C PHE A 282 19.48 6.83 30.43
N MET A 283 19.37 5.51 30.27
CA MET A 283 20.54 4.65 30.15
C MET A 283 21.42 5.00 28.94
N ILE A 284 20.80 5.39 27.82
CA ILE A 284 21.51 5.84 26.61
C ILE A 284 22.29 7.13 26.90
N LYS A 285 21.65 8.13 27.51
CA LYS A 285 22.28 9.41 27.86
C LYS A 285 23.48 9.27 28.80
N GLU A 286 23.42 8.29 29.70
CA GLU A 286 24.51 7.95 30.63
C GLU A 286 25.55 6.96 30.03
N ASN A 287 25.50 6.69 28.71
CA ASN A 287 26.40 5.76 28.00
C ASN A 287 26.49 4.37 28.63
N SER A 288 25.35 3.85 29.08
CA SER A 288 25.31 2.65 29.91
C SER A 288 24.52 1.49 29.32
N LEU A 289 23.74 1.75 28.27
CA LEU A 289 23.04 0.74 27.48
C LEU A 289 24.07 -0.05 26.66
N THR A 290 24.27 -1.32 27.01
CA THR A 290 25.27 -2.19 26.38
C THR A 290 24.72 -2.87 25.11
N ARG A 291 25.61 -3.53 24.35
CA ARG A 291 25.18 -4.36 23.20
C ARG A 291 24.31 -5.53 23.63
N ASP A 292 24.61 -6.14 24.78
CA ASP A 292 23.82 -7.24 25.35
C ASP A 292 22.39 -6.77 25.71
N ASP A 293 22.24 -5.55 26.20
CA ASP A 293 20.92 -4.96 26.48
C ASP A 293 20.12 -4.75 25.18
N LEU A 294 20.77 -4.29 24.10
CA LEU A 294 20.14 -4.16 22.79
C LEU A 294 19.73 -5.51 22.21
N ASP A 295 20.58 -6.53 22.35
CA ASP A 295 20.27 -7.91 21.98
C ASP A 295 19.07 -8.45 22.78
N ALA A 296 18.97 -8.13 24.06
CA ALA A 296 17.83 -8.51 24.89
C ALA A 296 16.53 -7.85 24.39
N ILE A 297 16.57 -6.55 24.06
CA ILE A 297 15.44 -5.82 23.48
C ILE A 297 15.03 -6.45 22.14
N TRP A 298 16.01 -6.77 21.29
CA TRP A 298 15.77 -7.39 19.98
C TRP A 298 15.25 -8.82 20.08
N LYS A 299 15.75 -9.63 21.02
CA LYS A 299 15.29 -11.00 21.25
C LYS A 299 13.88 -11.04 21.86
N ALA A 300 13.46 -10.00 22.59
CA ALA A 300 12.16 -9.95 23.26
C ALA A 300 10.95 -10.07 22.31
N GLN A 301 11.09 -9.74 21.02
CA GLN A 301 10.04 -9.90 20.02
C GLN A 301 9.92 -11.32 19.41
N HIS A 302 10.95 -12.16 19.51
CA HIS A 302 10.99 -13.43 18.81
C HIS A 302 9.90 -14.39 19.32
N GLY A 303 9.06 -14.89 18.40
CA GLY A 303 7.97 -15.82 18.72
C GLY A 303 6.82 -15.22 19.54
N LYS A 304 6.71 -13.89 19.65
CA LYS A 304 5.64 -13.20 20.39
C LYS A 304 4.52 -12.69 19.48
N HIS A 305 3.40 -12.31 20.10
CA HIS A 305 2.23 -11.76 19.40
C HIS A 305 2.56 -10.45 18.64
N GLU A 306 1.90 -10.21 17.50
CA GLU A 306 2.19 -9.05 16.62
C GLU A 306 2.17 -7.69 17.33
N ALA A 307 1.31 -7.54 18.35
CA ALA A 307 1.25 -6.32 19.15
C ALA A 307 2.56 -6.03 19.92
N ILE A 308 3.22 -7.08 20.42
CA ILE A 308 4.50 -6.94 21.14
C ILE A 308 5.60 -6.54 20.16
N VAL A 309 5.65 -7.21 19.00
CA VAL A 309 6.60 -6.90 17.91
C VAL A 309 6.47 -5.44 17.50
N LYS A 310 5.24 -4.97 17.24
CA LYS A 310 4.97 -3.58 16.87
C LYS A 310 5.44 -2.60 17.95
N ASN A 311 5.07 -2.83 19.22
CA ASN A 311 5.44 -1.92 20.30
C ASN A 311 6.97 -1.85 20.50
N LEU A 312 7.69 -2.96 20.33
CA LEU A 312 9.15 -2.99 20.41
C LEU A 312 9.82 -2.29 19.21
N HIS A 313 9.28 -2.46 18.01
CA HIS A 313 9.76 -1.71 16.84
C HIS A 313 9.53 -0.20 16.98
N ASP A 314 8.34 0.21 17.43
CA ASP A 314 8.02 1.61 17.71
C ASP A 314 8.92 2.20 18.82
N LEU A 315 9.23 1.40 19.85
CA LEU A 315 10.19 1.75 20.91
C LEU A 315 11.59 1.99 20.35
N LEU A 316 12.12 1.04 19.57
CA LEU A 316 13.43 1.17 18.93
C LEU A 316 13.49 2.38 18.00
N ALA A 317 12.41 2.65 17.25
CA ALA A 317 12.33 3.81 16.37
C ALA A 317 12.43 5.14 17.15
N LYS A 318 11.72 5.24 18.28
CA LYS A 318 11.80 6.44 19.14
C LYS A 318 13.18 6.63 19.80
N LEU A 319 13.89 5.53 20.06
CA LEU A 319 15.23 5.55 20.70
C LEU A 319 16.38 5.69 19.70
N ALA A 320 16.16 5.35 18.42
CA ALA A 320 17.21 5.33 17.40
C ALA A 320 17.99 6.65 17.28
N TRP A 321 17.30 7.77 17.47
CA TRP A 321 17.88 9.12 17.43
C TRP A 321 18.83 9.42 18.60
N ASP A 322 18.65 8.74 19.73
CA ASP A 322 19.50 8.90 20.90
C ASP A 322 20.69 7.91 20.90
N PHE A 323 20.66 6.88 20.04
CA PHE A 323 21.72 5.87 19.98
C PHE A 323 23.05 6.42 19.45
N THR A 324 24.13 5.90 20.00
CA THR A 324 25.47 6.12 19.45
C THR A 324 25.63 5.46 18.07
N PRO A 325 26.57 5.90 17.22
CA PRO A 325 26.81 5.27 15.92
C PRO A 325 27.04 3.76 16.00
N ASP A 326 27.79 3.29 16.99
CA ASP A 326 28.07 1.86 17.21
C ASP A 326 26.82 1.06 17.60
N GLN A 327 25.92 1.65 18.38
CA GLN A 327 24.65 1.02 18.77
C GLN A 327 23.68 0.94 17.59
N LEU A 328 23.65 1.97 16.74
CA LEU A 328 22.86 1.99 15.52
C LEU A 328 23.35 0.94 14.51
N ASP A 329 24.67 0.85 14.31
CA ASP A 329 25.24 -0.12 13.38
C ASP A 329 24.98 -1.55 13.86
N HIS A 330 25.08 -1.82 15.17
CA HIS A 330 24.68 -3.10 15.76
C HIS A 330 23.20 -3.43 15.56
N LEU A 331 22.31 -2.44 15.74
CA LEU A 331 20.87 -2.61 15.48
C LEU A 331 20.60 -2.94 14.01
N PHE A 332 21.31 -2.31 13.07
CA PHE A 332 21.21 -2.63 11.65
C PHE A 332 21.73 -4.03 11.33
N ASP A 333 22.77 -4.52 12.01
CA ASP A 333 23.21 -5.91 11.86
C ASP A 333 22.19 -6.91 12.42
N CYS A 334 21.51 -6.58 13.52
CA CYS A 334 20.36 -7.34 14.02
C CYS A 334 19.20 -7.40 13.01
N PHE A 335 18.92 -6.29 12.31
CA PHE A 335 17.95 -6.27 11.21
C PHE A 335 18.40 -7.20 10.07
N LYS A 336 19.67 -7.12 9.66
CA LYS A 336 20.23 -7.97 8.60
C LYS A 336 20.06 -9.46 8.92
N ALA A 337 20.42 -9.86 10.13
CA ALA A 337 20.31 -11.25 10.58
C ALA A 337 18.85 -11.75 10.63
N SER A 338 17.89 -10.84 10.85
CA SER A 338 16.47 -11.21 10.90
C SER A 338 15.86 -11.49 9.52
N TRP A 339 16.47 -11.03 8.43
CA TRP A 339 15.91 -11.21 7.08
C TRP A 339 15.94 -12.66 6.62
N ALA A 340 16.95 -13.44 7.02
CA ALA A 340 17.03 -14.87 6.70
C ALA A 340 16.03 -15.74 7.46
N THR A 341 15.44 -15.24 8.56
CA THR A 341 14.66 -16.05 9.52
C THR A 341 13.23 -15.53 9.76
N SER A 342 12.89 -14.33 9.33
CA SER A 342 11.61 -13.68 9.63
C SER A 342 10.51 -13.98 8.59
N SER A 343 9.25 -13.93 9.02
CA SER A 343 8.10 -14.07 8.11
C SER A 343 7.90 -12.82 7.25
N LYS A 344 7.30 -12.98 6.06
CA LYS A 344 6.98 -11.89 5.11
C LYS A 344 6.33 -10.66 5.78
N LYS A 345 5.27 -10.87 6.58
CA LYS A 345 4.57 -9.79 7.28
C LYS A 345 5.43 -9.04 8.30
N GLN A 346 6.40 -9.72 8.91
CA GLN A 346 7.31 -9.10 9.88
C GLN A 346 8.38 -8.28 9.16
N SER A 347 8.90 -8.79 8.05
CA SER A 347 9.84 -8.06 7.17
C SER A 347 9.23 -6.76 6.66
N ASP A 348 8.00 -6.77 6.15
CA ASP A 348 7.34 -5.55 5.62
C ASP A 348 7.20 -4.44 6.68
N LYS A 349 6.74 -4.80 7.88
CA LYS A 349 6.58 -3.85 8.99
C LYS A 349 7.93 -3.31 9.47
N LEU A 350 8.96 -4.16 9.49
CA LEU A 350 10.31 -3.74 9.86
C LEU A 350 10.87 -2.73 8.85
N LEU A 351 10.73 -3.00 7.55
CA LEU A 351 11.15 -2.08 6.48
C LEU A 351 10.39 -0.75 6.56
N GLU A 352 9.10 -0.76 6.91
CA GLU A 352 8.34 0.48 7.11
C GLU A 352 8.88 1.31 8.30
N VAL A 353 9.20 0.66 9.41
CA VAL A 353 9.75 1.35 10.60
C VAL A 353 11.13 1.95 10.30
N ILE A 354 11.99 1.20 9.61
CA ILE A 354 13.30 1.68 9.15
C ILE A 354 13.14 2.87 8.18
N ARG A 355 12.11 2.84 7.31
CA ARG A 355 11.82 3.95 6.41
C ARG A 355 11.43 5.21 7.18
N ARG A 356 10.55 5.11 8.17
CA ARG A 356 10.12 6.25 9.00
C ARG A 356 11.29 6.91 9.73
N LEU A 357 12.25 6.10 10.19
CA LEU A 357 13.50 6.60 10.77
C LEU A 357 14.30 7.48 9.80
N ALA A 358 14.33 7.13 8.51
CA ALA A 358 14.98 7.95 7.49
C ALA A 358 14.15 9.19 7.12
N GLU A 359 12.82 9.09 7.13
CA GLU A 359 11.92 10.21 6.84
C GLU A 359 11.98 11.30 7.93
N ASP A 360 12.06 10.91 9.20
CA ASP A 360 12.15 11.86 10.32
C ASP A 360 13.52 12.59 10.40
N ASP A 361 14.48 12.23 9.53
CA ASP A 361 15.82 12.81 9.48
C ASP A 361 15.89 14.17 8.79
N LYS A 362 16.23 15.20 9.56
CA LYS A 362 16.43 16.56 9.03
C LYS A 362 17.83 16.77 8.45
N ASP A 363 18.84 16.08 8.96
CA ASP A 363 20.25 16.28 8.59
C ASP A 363 20.70 15.33 7.46
N GLY A 364 19.92 14.27 7.20
CA GLY A 364 20.09 13.34 6.07
C GLY A 364 21.15 12.26 6.26
N VAL A 365 21.82 12.22 7.42
CA VAL A 365 22.86 11.21 7.76
C VAL A 365 22.25 9.83 7.97
N MET A 366 21.16 9.76 8.74
CA MET A 366 20.40 8.54 8.98
C MET A 366 19.71 8.08 7.70
N ALA A 367 19.16 9.02 6.93
CA ALA A 367 18.58 8.72 5.62
C ALA A 367 19.61 8.05 4.69
N ASN A 368 20.84 8.56 4.61
CA ASN A 368 21.88 7.96 3.79
C ASN A 368 22.27 6.55 4.27
N LYS A 369 22.43 6.33 5.59
CA LYS A 369 22.70 4.99 6.15
C LYS A 369 21.59 3.99 5.80
N VAL A 370 20.32 4.41 5.89
CA VAL A 370 19.16 3.56 5.56
C VAL A 370 19.09 3.27 4.05
N LEU A 371 19.36 4.25 3.20
CA LEU A 371 19.41 4.03 1.74
C LEU A 371 20.48 2.98 1.38
N VAL A 372 21.67 3.05 1.99
CA VAL A 372 22.73 2.04 1.83
C VAL A 372 22.30 0.68 2.39
N LEU A 373 21.59 0.64 3.52
CA LEU A 373 21.05 -0.59 4.10
C LEU A 373 20.07 -1.28 3.13
N PHE A 374 19.10 -0.55 2.59
CA PHE A 374 18.13 -1.09 1.62
C PHE A 374 18.78 -1.50 0.31
N TRP A 375 19.81 -0.77 -0.15
CA TRP A 375 20.59 -1.17 -1.32
C TRP A 375 21.30 -2.50 -1.09
N ASN A 376 22.02 -2.65 0.02
CA ASN A 376 22.74 -3.88 0.35
C ASN A 376 21.78 -5.06 0.57
N LEU A 377 20.62 -4.81 1.19
CA LEU A 377 19.55 -5.78 1.32
C LEU A 377 19.06 -6.30 -0.03
N ALA A 378 18.85 -5.39 -1.00
CA ALA A 378 18.41 -5.75 -2.34
C ALA A 378 19.45 -6.57 -3.13
N HIS A 379 20.73 -6.49 -2.75
CA HIS A 379 21.83 -7.26 -3.34
C HIS A 379 22.09 -8.58 -2.61
N SER A 380 21.37 -8.88 -1.52
CA SER A 380 21.52 -10.14 -0.80
C SER A 380 20.83 -11.28 -1.55
N ASP A 381 21.56 -12.40 -1.73
CA ASP A 381 21.02 -13.64 -2.31
C ASP A 381 20.11 -14.41 -1.35
N GLU A 382 20.14 -14.08 -0.05
CA GLU A 382 19.29 -14.71 0.98
C GLU A 382 17.85 -14.18 0.97
N VAL A 383 17.59 -13.12 0.19
CA VAL A 383 16.34 -12.35 0.22
C VAL A 383 15.50 -12.63 -1.03
N CYS A 384 14.22 -13.00 -0.81
CA CYS A 384 13.29 -13.23 -1.91
C CYS A 384 12.94 -11.94 -2.67
N THR A 385 12.47 -12.09 -3.91
CA THR A 385 12.13 -10.98 -4.81
C THR A 385 11.09 -10.01 -4.23
N GLU A 386 10.14 -10.50 -3.44
CA GLU A 386 9.09 -9.67 -2.85
C GLU A 386 9.64 -8.69 -1.80
N ILE A 387 10.54 -9.16 -0.91
CA ILE A 387 11.16 -8.31 0.12
C ILE A 387 12.10 -7.30 -0.53
N MET A 388 12.83 -7.72 -1.58
CA MET A 388 13.65 -6.84 -2.39
C MET A 388 12.81 -5.71 -3.02
N ASP A 389 11.68 -6.04 -3.67
CA ASP A 389 10.80 -5.05 -4.29
C ASP A 389 10.25 -4.05 -3.24
N VAL A 390 9.90 -4.51 -2.04
CA VAL A 390 9.48 -3.62 -0.93
C VAL A 390 10.62 -2.73 -0.44
N ALA A 391 11.83 -3.27 -0.30
CA ALA A 391 13.01 -2.50 0.09
C ALA A 391 13.33 -1.40 -0.92
N LEU A 392 13.32 -1.72 -2.22
CA LEU A 392 13.56 -0.75 -3.29
C LEU A 392 12.44 0.31 -3.36
N ALA A 393 11.18 -0.09 -3.17
CA ALA A 393 10.06 0.86 -3.09
C ALA A 393 10.21 1.82 -1.89
N ASN A 394 10.68 1.34 -0.74
CA ASN A 394 10.95 2.18 0.42
C ASN A 394 12.18 3.09 0.20
N LEU A 395 13.21 2.61 -0.51
CA LEU A 395 14.36 3.42 -0.92
C LEU A 395 13.90 4.61 -1.79
N ILE A 396 13.06 4.36 -2.80
CA ILE A 396 12.49 5.41 -3.66
C ILE A 396 11.69 6.44 -2.84
N LYS A 397 10.88 5.99 -1.88
CA LYS A 397 10.11 6.89 -0.99
C LYS A 397 11.02 7.77 -0.13
N ILE A 398 12.15 7.25 0.37
CA ILE A 398 13.13 8.06 1.11
C ILE A 398 13.73 9.13 0.21
N LEU A 399 14.07 8.78 -1.04
CA LEU A 399 14.58 9.75 -2.03
C LEU A 399 13.55 10.82 -2.39
N ASP A 400 12.26 10.50 -2.37
CA ASP A 400 11.18 11.47 -2.59
C ASP A 400 11.00 12.41 -1.38
N TYR A 401 10.99 11.83 -0.17
CA TYR A 401 10.72 12.58 1.06
C TYR A 401 11.90 13.43 1.54
N SER A 402 13.14 12.99 1.31
CA SER A 402 14.34 13.58 1.93
C SER A 402 14.32 15.13 1.92
N CYS A 403 14.18 15.72 3.11
CA CYS A 403 14.15 17.17 3.35
C CYS A 403 15.55 17.81 3.22
N SER A 404 16.54 17.08 2.71
CA SER A 404 17.92 17.53 2.61
C SER A 404 18.07 18.53 1.46
N GLN A 405 18.96 19.51 1.65
CA GLN A 405 19.33 20.47 0.59
C GLN A 405 19.97 19.79 -0.63
N ASP A 406 20.43 18.54 -0.48
CA ASP A 406 21.12 17.73 -1.48
C ASP A 406 20.25 16.64 -2.15
N ARG A 407 18.92 16.72 -2.03
CA ARG A 407 17.99 15.71 -2.59
C ARG A 407 18.28 15.36 -4.05
N ASP A 408 18.50 16.36 -4.91
CA ASP A 408 18.71 16.14 -6.34
C ASP A 408 20.11 15.55 -6.64
N ALA A 409 21.10 15.84 -5.80
CA ALA A 409 22.43 15.21 -5.86
C ALA A 409 22.36 13.73 -5.44
N GLN A 410 21.60 13.41 -4.40
CA GLN A 410 21.36 12.01 -4.00
C GLN A 410 20.64 11.22 -5.08
N LYS A 411 19.55 11.77 -5.66
CA LYS A 411 18.85 11.12 -6.78
C LYS A 411 19.78 10.82 -7.95
N THR A 412 20.66 11.78 -8.30
CA THR A 412 21.66 11.59 -9.37
C THR A 412 22.67 10.49 -9.02
N LEU A 413 23.20 10.47 -7.79
CA LEU A 413 24.11 9.42 -7.31
C LEU A 413 23.50 8.01 -7.43
N TRP A 414 22.23 7.85 -7.03
CA TRP A 414 21.56 6.55 -7.11
C TRP A 414 21.22 6.14 -8.54
N LEU A 415 20.94 7.10 -9.44
CA LEU A 415 20.81 6.83 -10.87
C LEU A 415 22.13 6.33 -11.45
N ASP A 416 23.25 6.97 -11.14
CA ASP A 416 24.57 6.54 -11.61
C ASP A 416 24.92 5.14 -11.11
N LYS A 417 24.63 4.83 -9.83
CA LYS A 417 24.78 3.46 -9.32
C LYS A 417 23.94 2.42 -10.08
N CYS A 418 22.68 2.74 -10.40
CA CYS A 418 21.84 1.84 -11.19
C CYS A 418 22.40 1.64 -12.62
N VAL A 419 22.97 2.68 -13.23
CA VAL A 419 23.60 2.57 -14.54
C VAL A 419 24.86 1.70 -14.48
N GLU A 420 25.66 1.80 -13.42
CA GLU A 420 26.82 0.93 -13.25
C GLU A 420 26.41 -0.54 -13.06
N GLU A 421 25.38 -0.82 -12.24
CA GLU A 421 24.85 -2.19 -12.13
C GLU A 421 24.33 -2.73 -13.47
N LEU A 422 23.69 -1.88 -14.30
CA LEU A 422 23.26 -2.26 -15.64
C LEU A 422 24.44 -2.66 -16.55
N LYS A 423 25.64 -2.08 -16.35
CA LYS A 423 26.85 -2.40 -17.11
C LYS A 423 27.59 -3.63 -16.58
N THR A 424 27.62 -3.83 -15.26
CA THR A 424 28.50 -4.83 -14.62
C THR A 424 27.80 -6.08 -14.12
N ASN A 425 26.50 -6.02 -13.84
CA ASN A 425 25.78 -7.08 -13.12
C ASN A 425 24.55 -7.59 -13.88
N GLU A 426 24.74 -8.69 -14.61
CA GLU A 426 23.70 -9.29 -15.43
C GLU A 426 22.44 -9.72 -14.64
N LYS A 427 22.58 -10.03 -13.35
CA LYS A 427 21.46 -10.46 -12.49
C LYS A 427 20.64 -9.31 -11.92
N TRP A 428 21.19 -8.10 -11.88
CA TRP A 428 20.56 -6.93 -11.27
C TRP A 428 20.01 -5.92 -12.29
N VAL A 429 20.00 -6.29 -13.58
CA VAL A 429 19.49 -5.45 -14.67
C VAL A 429 18.03 -5.03 -14.45
N LEU A 430 17.12 -5.95 -14.12
CA LEU A 430 15.69 -5.62 -13.95
C LEU A 430 15.42 -4.68 -12.77
N PRO A 431 15.94 -4.96 -11.57
CA PRO A 431 15.87 -4.03 -10.44
C PRO A 431 16.43 -2.64 -10.80
N ALA A 432 17.58 -2.58 -11.49
CA ALA A 432 18.17 -1.31 -11.94
C ALA A 432 17.21 -0.51 -12.82
N LEU A 433 16.64 -1.14 -13.86
CA LEU A 433 15.75 -0.46 -14.81
C LEU A 433 14.47 0.04 -14.12
N LYS A 434 13.89 -0.77 -13.23
CA LYS A 434 12.72 -0.36 -12.42
C LYS A 434 13.06 0.83 -11.53
N MET A 435 14.17 0.77 -10.79
CA MET A 435 14.61 1.86 -9.93
C MET A 435 14.89 3.14 -10.71
N MET A 436 15.60 3.06 -11.84
CA MET A 436 15.87 4.22 -12.69
C MET A 436 14.58 4.88 -13.16
N ARG A 437 13.60 4.09 -13.60
CA ARG A 437 12.30 4.60 -14.02
C ARG A 437 11.58 5.32 -12.89
N GLU A 438 11.47 4.68 -11.73
CA GLU A 438 10.78 5.25 -10.57
C GLU A 438 11.47 6.53 -10.06
N ILE A 439 12.81 6.55 -10.00
CA ILE A 439 13.57 7.75 -9.63
C ILE A 439 13.33 8.89 -10.64
N CYS A 440 13.31 8.60 -11.95
CA CYS A 440 12.97 9.60 -12.97
C CYS A 440 11.52 10.10 -12.82
N CYS A 441 10.59 9.23 -12.40
CA CYS A 441 9.20 9.60 -12.14
C CYS A 441 9.02 10.56 -10.95
N LEU A 442 10.00 10.65 -10.04
CA LEU A 442 10.01 11.65 -8.95
C LEU A 442 10.24 13.09 -9.46
N TYR A 443 10.61 13.25 -10.74
CA TYR A 443 10.72 14.56 -11.39
C TYR A 443 9.43 14.88 -12.14
N GLU A 444 9.08 16.17 -12.18
CA GLU A 444 7.88 16.64 -12.87
C GLU A 444 7.95 16.31 -14.37
N ALA A 445 6.85 15.78 -14.90
CA ALA A 445 6.66 15.68 -16.34
C ALA A 445 6.55 17.10 -16.89
N GLY A 446 7.42 17.48 -17.83
CA GLY A 446 7.49 18.86 -18.34
C GLY A 446 6.10 19.39 -18.72
N GLY A 447 5.74 20.58 -18.21
CA GLY A 447 4.46 21.21 -18.51
C GLY A 447 3.80 22.02 -17.38
N GLY A 448 4.35 22.03 -16.16
CA GLY A 448 3.84 22.85 -15.05
C GLY A 448 4.41 24.26 -15.07
N ALA A 449 3.56 25.29 -15.03
CA ALA A 449 3.93 26.69 -14.86
C ALA A 449 4.39 27.00 -13.41
N SER A 450 5.36 26.24 -12.89
CA SER A 450 5.98 26.48 -11.58
C SER A 450 7.22 27.35 -11.74
N MET A 451 7.26 28.46 -10.99
CA MET A 451 8.28 29.52 -11.06
C MET A 451 9.63 29.14 -10.40
N ARG A 452 10.02 27.86 -10.40
CA ARG A 452 11.33 27.42 -9.86
C ARG A 452 12.17 26.75 -10.95
N PRO A 453 13.51 26.98 -10.98
CA PRO A 453 14.42 26.26 -11.84
C PRO A 453 14.63 24.84 -11.28
N HIS A 454 13.66 23.95 -11.49
CA HIS A 454 13.82 22.52 -11.21
C HIS A 454 14.05 21.80 -12.54
N VAL A 455 15.07 20.93 -12.57
CA VAL A 455 15.35 20.04 -13.71
C VAL A 455 14.10 19.22 -14.00
N THR A 456 13.61 19.27 -15.23
CA THR A 456 12.44 18.48 -15.64
C THR A 456 12.81 17.01 -15.84
N ARG A 457 11.81 16.11 -15.83
CA ARG A 457 12.04 14.69 -16.16
C ARG A 457 12.69 14.53 -17.54
N GLN A 458 12.27 15.32 -18.51
CA GLN A 458 12.81 15.29 -19.86
C GLN A 458 14.29 15.67 -19.89
N GLU A 459 14.67 16.78 -19.24
CA GLU A 459 16.07 17.22 -19.14
C GLU A 459 16.94 16.20 -18.39
N LEU A 460 16.40 15.54 -17.36
CA LEU A 460 17.09 14.48 -16.65
C LEU A 460 17.35 13.27 -17.56
N ILE A 461 16.34 12.80 -18.30
CA ILE A 461 16.47 11.68 -19.22
C ILE A 461 17.48 12.02 -20.33
N ASP A 462 17.43 13.24 -20.88
CA ASP A 462 18.39 13.69 -21.90
C ASP A 462 19.83 13.75 -21.36
N ARG A 463 20.02 14.22 -20.11
CA ARG A 463 21.32 14.16 -19.43
C ARG A 463 21.82 12.73 -19.27
N LEU A 464 20.97 11.81 -18.81
CA LEU A 464 21.36 10.41 -18.66
C LEU A 464 21.67 9.75 -20.02
N GLN A 465 20.87 10.06 -21.05
CA GLN A 465 21.09 9.59 -22.41
C GLN A 465 22.42 10.10 -22.97
N THR A 466 22.75 11.37 -22.77
CA THR A 466 24.02 11.96 -23.26
C THR A 466 25.24 11.44 -22.50
N GLN A 467 25.13 11.22 -21.19
CA GLN A 467 26.22 10.71 -20.37
C GLN A 467 26.50 9.22 -20.59
N HIS A 468 25.44 8.41 -20.66
CA HIS A 468 25.57 6.94 -20.60
C HIS A 468 25.07 6.22 -21.84
N SER A 469 24.55 6.93 -22.85
CA SER A 469 23.96 6.34 -24.06
C SER A 469 22.89 5.28 -23.74
N LEU A 470 21.99 5.57 -22.79
CA LEU A 470 21.05 4.62 -22.20
C LEU A 470 20.26 3.79 -23.22
N VAL A 471 19.77 4.39 -24.30
CA VAL A 471 19.03 3.66 -25.35
C VAL A 471 19.90 2.55 -25.97
N ILE A 472 21.18 2.82 -26.20
CA ILE A 472 22.15 1.84 -26.72
C ILE A 472 22.40 0.78 -25.64
N LEU A 473 22.72 1.21 -24.41
CA LEU A 473 23.04 0.32 -23.30
C LEU A 473 21.91 -0.69 -22.99
N VAL A 474 20.65 -0.25 -23.00
CA VAL A 474 19.51 -1.13 -22.74
C VAL A 474 19.23 -2.06 -23.94
N THR A 475 19.47 -1.59 -25.17
CA THR A 475 19.35 -2.42 -26.38
C THR A 475 20.44 -3.51 -26.41
N ASP A 476 21.68 -3.15 -26.07
CA ASP A 476 22.80 -4.09 -25.95
C ASP A 476 22.55 -5.08 -24.81
N SER A 477 22.02 -4.61 -23.67
CA SER A 477 21.62 -5.49 -22.56
C SER A 477 20.56 -6.51 -22.98
N LEU A 478 19.55 -6.10 -23.77
CA LEU A 478 18.53 -7.00 -24.29
C LEU A 478 19.12 -8.03 -25.26
N THR A 479 19.97 -7.59 -26.18
CA THR A 479 20.59 -8.49 -27.18
C THR A 479 21.53 -9.50 -26.54
N HIS A 480 22.39 -9.07 -25.62
CA HIS A 480 23.29 -9.93 -24.85
C HIS A 480 22.53 -10.96 -24.01
N TYR A 481 21.49 -10.53 -23.31
CA TYR A 481 20.61 -11.44 -22.57
C TYR A 481 20.01 -12.52 -23.48
N MET A 482 19.45 -12.12 -24.62
CA MET A 482 18.83 -13.04 -25.57
C MET A 482 19.85 -13.99 -26.23
N ASP A 483 21.09 -13.55 -26.46
CA ASP A 483 22.17 -14.42 -26.91
C ASP A 483 22.51 -15.48 -25.86
N GLY A 484 22.53 -15.11 -24.57
CA GLY A 484 22.65 -16.06 -23.46
C GLY A 484 21.52 -17.09 -23.42
N VAL A 485 20.26 -16.64 -23.57
CA VAL A 485 19.09 -17.53 -23.64
C VAL A 485 19.19 -18.50 -24.82
N ARG A 486 19.55 -18.00 -26.01
CA ARG A 486 19.72 -18.84 -27.20
C ARG A 486 20.84 -19.86 -27.04
N LYS A 487 21.97 -19.45 -26.45
CA LYS A 487 23.08 -20.37 -26.15
C LYS A 487 22.63 -21.50 -25.22
N LYS A 488 21.91 -21.16 -24.16
CA LYS A 488 21.35 -22.16 -23.24
C LYS A 488 20.37 -23.11 -23.94
N LEU A 489 19.49 -22.59 -24.80
CA LEU A 489 18.55 -23.41 -25.57
C LEU A 489 19.28 -24.41 -26.49
N ILE A 490 20.42 -24.03 -27.06
CA ILE A 490 21.26 -24.92 -27.86
C ILE A 490 21.92 -26.00 -26.99
N GLU A 491 22.35 -25.65 -25.78
CA GLU A 491 23.05 -26.56 -24.86
C GLU A 491 22.10 -27.59 -24.20
N GLU A 492 20.90 -27.16 -23.78
CA GLU A 492 19.93 -28.00 -23.06
C GLU A 492 18.83 -28.59 -23.97
N GLY A 493 18.64 -28.02 -25.16
CA GLY A 493 17.64 -28.46 -26.16
C GLY A 493 16.22 -27.97 -25.88
N GLU A 494 15.74 -28.11 -24.64
CA GLU A 494 14.41 -27.67 -24.21
C GLU A 494 14.49 -26.90 -22.89
N ILE A 495 13.72 -25.82 -22.78
CA ILE A 495 13.66 -24.95 -21.60
C ILE A 495 12.23 -24.96 -21.06
N ASP A 496 12.08 -25.19 -19.75
CA ASP A 496 10.82 -24.98 -19.04
C ASP A 496 10.57 -23.48 -18.83
N TRP A 497 9.94 -22.83 -19.79
CA TRP A 497 9.72 -21.37 -19.79
C TRP A 497 8.84 -20.86 -18.63
N GLU A 498 8.03 -21.72 -18.01
CA GLU A 498 7.12 -21.34 -16.92
C GLU A 498 7.86 -21.26 -15.57
N ASN A 499 8.78 -22.18 -15.31
CA ASN A 499 9.52 -22.23 -14.04
C ASN A 499 10.96 -21.73 -14.13
N TRP A 500 11.50 -21.55 -15.34
CA TRP A 500 12.89 -21.11 -15.50
C TRP A 500 13.08 -19.63 -15.15
N LEU A 501 13.99 -19.38 -14.21
CA LEU A 501 14.44 -18.06 -13.80
C LEU A 501 15.90 -17.85 -14.27
N PRO A 502 16.15 -17.19 -15.42
CA PRO A 502 17.49 -16.99 -15.97
C PRO A 502 18.51 -16.38 -14.99
N ASP A 503 18.07 -15.43 -14.15
CA ASP A 503 18.88 -14.76 -13.14
C ASP A 503 18.61 -15.27 -11.71
N GLY A 504 17.77 -16.29 -11.56
CA GLY A 504 17.29 -16.81 -10.28
C GLY A 504 16.17 -16.00 -9.63
N ARG A 505 15.68 -14.92 -10.27
CA ARG A 505 14.68 -14.01 -9.69
C ARG A 505 13.46 -13.79 -10.59
N TYR A 506 13.65 -13.56 -11.88
CA TYR A 506 12.57 -13.16 -12.79
C TYR A 506 12.44 -14.13 -13.98
N PRO A 507 11.21 -14.44 -14.42
CA PRO A 507 11.00 -15.32 -15.57
C PRO A 507 11.41 -14.64 -16.88
N HIS A 508 11.68 -15.45 -17.91
CA HIS A 508 12.13 -14.97 -19.22
C HIS A 508 11.21 -13.89 -19.82
N ALA A 509 9.88 -14.05 -19.72
CA ALA A 509 8.93 -13.07 -20.23
C ALA A 509 9.08 -11.69 -19.56
N ALA A 510 9.37 -11.65 -18.25
CA ALA A 510 9.61 -10.41 -17.52
C ALA A 510 10.91 -9.74 -17.96
N GLN A 511 11.96 -10.53 -18.24
CA GLN A 511 13.25 -10.03 -18.71
C GLN A 511 13.14 -9.25 -20.03
N VAL A 512 12.37 -9.77 -20.98
CA VAL A 512 12.10 -9.09 -22.26
C VAL A 512 11.16 -7.90 -22.05
N HIS A 513 10.09 -8.08 -21.28
CA HIS A 513 9.08 -7.05 -21.06
C HIS A 513 9.64 -5.78 -20.39
N GLU A 514 10.37 -5.93 -19.29
CA GLU A 514 10.89 -4.79 -18.52
C GLU A 514 11.91 -3.96 -19.30
N ARG A 515 12.81 -4.62 -20.06
CA ARG A 515 13.75 -3.93 -20.96
C ARG A 515 13.05 -3.12 -22.04
N LEU A 516 12.06 -3.71 -22.71
CA LEU A 516 11.25 -3.02 -23.73
C LEU A 516 10.38 -1.90 -23.14
N SER A 517 9.84 -2.13 -21.93
CA SER A 517 9.04 -1.14 -21.20
C SER A 517 9.88 0.08 -20.82
N PHE A 518 11.09 -0.15 -20.31
CA PHE A 518 12.04 0.90 -19.97
C PHE A 518 12.53 1.68 -21.21
N LEU A 519 12.86 0.99 -22.31
CA LEU A 519 13.18 1.65 -23.58
C LEU A 519 12.04 2.57 -24.03
N ARG A 520 10.79 2.08 -23.96
CA ARG A 520 9.63 2.91 -24.32
C ARG A 520 9.46 4.11 -23.40
N PHE A 521 9.74 3.96 -22.10
CA PHE A 521 9.76 5.07 -21.15
C PHE A 521 10.79 6.14 -21.53
N LEU A 522 12.03 5.74 -21.87
CA LEU A 522 13.05 6.68 -22.32
C LEU A 522 12.64 7.42 -23.59
N LEU A 523 12.08 6.72 -24.58
CA LEU A 523 11.66 7.33 -25.84
C LEU A 523 10.52 8.32 -25.62
N LYS A 524 9.49 7.91 -24.88
CA LYS A 524 8.29 8.74 -24.67
C LYS A 524 8.54 9.92 -23.71
N ASP A 525 9.01 9.65 -22.49
CA ASP A 525 9.18 10.67 -21.46
C ASP A 525 10.44 11.52 -21.70
N GLY A 526 11.43 11.00 -22.43
CA GLY A 526 12.62 11.74 -22.86
C GLY A 526 12.46 12.46 -24.20
N GLN A 527 11.36 12.25 -24.93
CA GLN A 527 11.17 12.72 -26.32
C GLN A 527 12.34 12.34 -27.24
N LEU A 528 12.85 11.12 -27.05
CA LEU A 528 13.97 10.57 -27.82
C LEU A 528 13.45 9.74 -28.98
N TRP A 529 14.21 9.73 -30.08
CA TRP A 529 13.91 8.89 -31.25
C TRP A 529 14.67 7.57 -31.20
N LEU A 530 13.98 6.46 -31.48
CA LEU A 530 14.67 5.20 -31.72
C LEU A 530 15.33 5.22 -33.10
N CYS A 531 16.66 5.16 -33.12
CA CYS A 531 17.46 5.19 -34.34
C CYS A 531 17.43 3.84 -35.09
N ALA A 532 17.79 3.87 -36.39
CA ALA A 532 17.72 2.70 -37.28
C ALA A 532 18.51 1.49 -36.78
N GLU A 533 19.69 1.70 -36.22
CA GLU A 533 20.55 0.60 -35.78
C GLU A 533 19.94 -0.14 -34.59
N GLN A 534 19.50 0.58 -33.56
CA GLN A 534 18.85 -0.01 -32.38
C GLN A 534 17.52 -0.67 -32.73
N ALA A 535 16.71 -0.04 -33.59
CA ALA A 535 15.47 -0.65 -34.09
C ALA A 535 15.75 -1.98 -34.80
N LYS A 536 16.79 -2.03 -35.65
CA LYS A 536 17.20 -3.26 -36.35
C LYS A 536 17.71 -4.32 -35.37
N GLN A 537 18.52 -3.94 -34.38
CA GLN A 537 19.03 -4.86 -33.36
C GLN A 537 17.89 -5.55 -32.59
N ILE A 538 16.90 -4.78 -32.10
CA ILE A 538 15.74 -5.31 -31.39
C ILE A 538 14.93 -6.23 -32.30
N TRP A 539 14.70 -5.83 -33.55
CA TRP A 539 13.95 -6.63 -34.52
C TRP A 539 14.62 -7.97 -34.82
N VAL A 540 15.92 -7.96 -35.14
CA VAL A 540 16.68 -9.18 -35.42
C VAL A 540 16.67 -10.10 -34.20
N CYS A 541 16.81 -9.53 -33.00
CA CYS A 541 16.94 -10.28 -31.76
C CYS A 541 15.63 -10.93 -31.29
N LEU A 542 14.48 -10.28 -31.51
CA LEU A 542 13.20 -10.76 -30.98
C LEU A 542 12.21 -11.24 -32.06
N ALA A 543 12.23 -10.70 -33.28
CA ALA A 543 11.29 -11.09 -34.34
C ALA A 543 11.89 -12.13 -35.30
N GLU A 544 13.10 -11.89 -35.79
CA GLU A 544 13.77 -12.80 -36.75
C GLU A 544 14.38 -14.02 -36.06
N ARG A 545 15.08 -13.82 -34.93
CA ARG A 545 15.76 -14.88 -34.17
C ARG A 545 15.24 -15.00 -32.72
N PRO A 546 13.93 -15.17 -32.49
CA PRO A 546 13.41 -15.36 -31.13
C PRO A 546 13.96 -16.62 -30.49
N ALA A 547 14.08 -16.64 -29.16
CA ALA A 547 14.34 -17.87 -28.41
C ALA A 547 13.03 -18.59 -28.07
N HIS A 548 11.96 -17.83 -27.85
CA HIS A 548 10.62 -18.29 -27.54
C HIS A 548 9.57 -17.56 -28.41
N LEU A 549 8.45 -18.22 -28.74
CA LEU A 549 7.40 -17.61 -29.58
C LEU A 549 6.83 -16.32 -28.97
N GLY A 550 6.82 -16.22 -27.64
CA GLY A 550 6.43 -15.02 -26.91
C GLY A 550 7.31 -13.79 -27.19
N ASP A 551 8.57 -13.99 -27.59
CA ASP A 551 9.50 -12.88 -27.91
C ASP A 551 9.06 -12.13 -29.15
N ARG A 552 8.69 -12.90 -30.19
CA ARG A 552 8.22 -12.36 -31.46
C ARG A 552 6.93 -11.58 -31.25
N GLU A 553 6.02 -12.14 -30.45
CA GLU A 553 4.77 -11.49 -30.09
C GLU A 553 5.01 -10.19 -29.30
N ALA A 554 5.92 -10.20 -28.32
CA ALA A 554 6.31 -9.00 -27.57
C ALA A 554 6.92 -7.93 -28.49
N CYS A 555 7.80 -8.32 -29.42
CA CYS A 555 8.42 -7.44 -30.40
C CYS A 555 7.38 -6.76 -31.29
N PHE A 556 6.45 -7.53 -31.88
CA PHE A 556 5.40 -6.97 -32.72
C PHE A 556 4.49 -6.00 -31.98
N ARG A 557 4.10 -6.34 -30.74
CA ARG A 557 3.29 -5.43 -29.90
C ARG A 557 4.05 -4.16 -29.58
N TRP A 558 5.36 -4.25 -29.32
CA TRP A 558 6.20 -3.11 -28.98
C TRP A 558 6.36 -2.16 -30.18
N PHE A 559 6.79 -2.66 -31.34
CA PHE A 559 6.89 -1.85 -32.57
C PHE A 559 5.54 -1.29 -33.02
N SER A 560 4.45 -2.04 -32.86
CA SER A 560 3.11 -1.51 -33.11
C SER A 560 2.85 -0.27 -32.27
N LYS A 561 3.17 -0.29 -30.97
CA LYS A 561 2.95 0.84 -30.05
C LYS A 561 3.80 2.06 -30.43
N LEU A 562 5.02 1.88 -30.94
CA LEU A 562 5.89 2.98 -31.40
C LEU A 562 5.33 3.70 -32.64
N MET A 563 4.41 3.08 -33.37
CA MET A 563 3.71 3.66 -34.53
C MET A 563 2.32 4.20 -34.16
N GLY A 564 2.14 4.66 -32.92
CA GLY A 564 0.88 5.21 -32.41
C GLY A 564 0.56 6.62 -32.93
N GLU A 565 -0.33 7.34 -32.23
CA GLU A 565 -0.66 8.74 -32.55
C GLU A 565 0.54 9.68 -32.34
N GLU A 566 1.34 9.41 -31.29
CA GLU A 566 2.65 9.98 -31.05
C GLU A 566 3.69 8.91 -31.39
N PRO A 567 4.29 8.93 -32.59
CA PRO A 567 5.29 7.95 -32.94
C PRO A 567 6.61 8.25 -32.21
N ASP A 568 7.23 7.20 -31.67
CA ASP A 568 8.53 7.24 -30.97
C ASP A 568 9.68 6.71 -31.86
N LEU A 569 9.33 6.16 -33.03
CA LEU A 569 10.27 5.69 -34.05
C LEU A 569 10.60 6.83 -35.01
N ASP A 570 11.89 7.03 -35.32
CA ASP A 570 12.31 8.12 -36.23
C ASP A 570 11.51 8.03 -37.55
N PRO A 571 10.72 9.06 -37.90
CA PRO A 571 9.89 9.03 -39.09
C PRO A 571 10.69 8.78 -40.38
N ASN A 572 11.98 9.12 -40.40
CA ASN A 572 12.85 8.96 -41.56
C ASN A 572 13.26 7.51 -41.81
N ILE A 573 13.28 6.66 -40.78
CA ILE A 573 13.68 5.27 -40.93
C ILE A 573 12.51 4.34 -41.27
N ASN A 574 11.26 4.78 -41.06
CA ASN A 574 10.05 3.97 -41.23
C ASN A 574 9.97 3.22 -42.57
N LEU A 575 10.24 3.90 -43.69
CA LEU A 575 10.20 3.30 -45.02
C LEU A 575 11.26 2.20 -45.18
N HIS A 576 12.49 2.48 -44.73
CA HIS A 576 13.61 1.56 -44.86
C HIS A 576 13.43 0.34 -43.95
N PHE A 577 13.02 0.57 -42.69
CA PHE A 577 12.70 -0.48 -41.73
C PHE A 577 11.56 -1.38 -42.22
N PHE A 578 10.49 -0.78 -42.75
CA PHE A 578 9.39 -1.54 -43.33
C PHE A 578 9.86 -2.44 -44.48
N ARG A 579 10.70 -1.91 -45.39
CA ARG A 579 11.23 -2.65 -46.55
C ARG A 579 12.22 -3.75 -46.20
N ARG A 580 13.14 -3.50 -45.27
CA ARG A 580 14.26 -4.42 -45.00
C ARG A 580 14.02 -5.40 -43.87
N ASN A 581 13.02 -5.17 -43.02
CA ASN A 581 12.78 -5.96 -41.81
C ASN A 581 11.38 -6.57 -41.79
N ILE A 582 10.34 -5.75 -41.91
CA ILE A 582 8.95 -6.24 -41.80
C ILE A 582 8.56 -7.06 -43.04
N MET A 583 8.82 -6.53 -44.24
CA MET A 583 8.44 -7.19 -45.50
C MET A 583 9.37 -8.35 -45.90
N THR A 584 10.51 -8.49 -45.24
CA THR A 584 11.44 -9.61 -45.44
C THR A 584 11.12 -10.81 -44.54
N LEU A 585 10.36 -10.59 -43.45
CA LEU A 585 9.92 -11.65 -42.57
C LEU A 585 8.97 -12.62 -43.31
N PRO A 586 9.18 -13.94 -43.24
CA PRO A 586 8.25 -14.91 -43.79
C PRO A 586 6.80 -14.71 -43.28
N PRO A 587 5.78 -14.62 -44.16
CA PRO A 587 4.40 -14.35 -43.76
C PRO A 587 3.82 -15.38 -42.78
N ASN A 588 4.20 -16.66 -42.91
CA ASN A 588 3.77 -17.73 -42.01
C ASN A 588 4.26 -17.55 -40.55
N LEU A 589 5.22 -16.65 -40.28
CA LEU A 589 5.67 -16.31 -38.93
C LEU A 589 4.91 -15.13 -38.31
N LEU A 590 4.02 -14.48 -39.07
CA LEU A 590 3.18 -13.42 -38.53
C LEU A 590 2.19 -14.02 -37.53
N THR A 591 2.02 -13.31 -36.42
CA THR A 591 0.95 -13.57 -35.44
C THR A 591 -0.13 -12.48 -35.57
N HIS A 592 -1.16 -12.53 -34.72
CA HIS A 592 -2.14 -11.45 -34.61
C HIS A 592 -1.49 -10.09 -34.27
N ALA A 593 -0.46 -10.03 -33.44
CA ALA A 593 0.28 -8.79 -33.23
C ALA A 593 1.15 -8.43 -34.44
N GLY A 594 1.69 -9.43 -35.14
CA GLY A 594 2.48 -9.24 -36.37
C GLY A 594 1.70 -8.52 -37.47
N ILE A 595 0.48 -8.98 -37.79
CA ILE A 595 -0.35 -8.32 -38.81
C ILE A 595 -0.79 -6.91 -38.38
N LYS A 596 -1.04 -6.68 -37.09
CA LYS A 596 -1.30 -5.33 -36.57
C LYS A 596 -0.08 -4.41 -36.71
N CYS A 597 1.12 -4.94 -36.47
CA CYS A 597 2.38 -4.22 -36.67
C CYS A 597 2.54 -3.86 -38.14
N PHE A 598 2.42 -4.84 -39.04
CA PHE A 598 2.44 -4.63 -40.48
C PHE A 598 1.43 -3.56 -40.92
N GLU A 599 0.18 -3.66 -40.48
CA GLU A 599 -0.88 -2.70 -40.81
C GLU A 599 -0.52 -1.26 -40.44
N ARG A 600 0.05 -1.05 -39.24
CA ARG A 600 0.47 0.29 -38.80
C ARG A 600 1.58 0.85 -39.67
N PHE A 601 2.61 0.06 -39.97
CA PHE A 601 3.69 0.50 -40.87
C PHE A 601 3.19 0.71 -42.29
N PHE A 602 2.38 -0.20 -42.81
CA PHE A 602 1.79 -0.10 -44.15
C PHE A 602 1.02 1.20 -44.33
N LYS A 603 0.13 1.53 -43.37
CA LYS A 603 -0.66 2.77 -43.39
C LYS A 603 0.22 4.01 -43.22
N ALA A 604 1.16 3.99 -42.27
CA ALA A 604 2.02 5.14 -41.99
C ALA A 604 2.96 5.46 -43.16
N VAL A 605 3.64 4.45 -43.72
CA VAL A 605 4.58 4.62 -44.85
C VAL A 605 3.84 5.09 -46.09
N ASN A 606 2.73 4.45 -46.48
CA ASN A 606 1.97 4.87 -47.66
C ASN A 606 1.30 6.24 -47.48
N SER A 607 0.97 6.64 -46.24
CA SER A 607 0.47 8.00 -45.97
C SER A 607 1.57 9.05 -46.09
N LYS A 608 2.77 8.76 -45.58
CA LYS A 608 3.94 9.66 -45.68
C LYS A 608 4.38 9.84 -47.14
N GLU A 609 4.34 8.77 -47.93
CA GLU A 609 4.66 8.79 -49.37
C GLU A 609 3.52 9.35 -50.24
N GLY A 610 2.42 9.82 -49.64
CA GLY A 610 1.29 10.45 -50.35
C GLY A 610 0.37 9.50 -51.13
N LYS A 611 0.65 8.19 -51.10
CA LYS A 611 -0.14 7.15 -51.78
C LYS A 611 -1.49 6.91 -51.12
N LEU A 612 -1.54 7.04 -49.79
CA LEU A 612 -2.79 7.04 -49.00
C LEU A 612 -3.01 8.42 -48.36
N LYS A 613 -4.26 8.85 -48.26
CA LYS A 613 -4.64 10.05 -47.53
C LYS A 613 -5.74 9.73 -46.53
N VAL A 614 -5.54 10.09 -45.27
CA VAL A 614 -6.54 9.89 -44.21
C VAL A 614 -7.76 10.78 -44.48
N LYS A 615 -8.96 10.19 -44.44
CA LYS A 615 -10.26 10.86 -44.58
C LYS A 615 -11.21 10.37 -43.50
N ARG A 616 -11.41 11.17 -42.45
CA ARG A 616 -12.21 10.80 -41.25
C ARG A 616 -11.74 9.46 -40.64
N ARG A 617 -12.50 8.38 -40.87
CA ARG A 617 -12.25 7.01 -40.38
C ARG A 617 -11.87 6.02 -41.49
N SER A 618 -11.48 6.52 -42.66
CA SER A 618 -11.06 5.68 -43.80
C SER A 618 -9.86 6.30 -44.53
N PHE A 619 -9.30 5.55 -45.48
CA PHE A 619 -8.22 6.01 -46.35
C PHE A 619 -8.74 6.28 -47.75
N LEU A 620 -8.18 7.31 -48.38
CA LEU A 620 -8.34 7.63 -49.80
C LEU A 620 -7.07 7.21 -50.54
N LEU A 621 -7.22 6.42 -51.59
CA LEU A 621 -6.14 5.91 -52.43
C LEU A 621 -5.80 6.92 -53.53
N ASN A 622 -4.63 7.56 -53.44
CA ASN A 622 -4.15 8.48 -54.47
C ASN A 622 -3.30 7.77 -55.53
N ASP A 623 -2.59 6.72 -55.13
CA ASP A 623 -1.72 5.92 -55.99
C ASP A 623 -1.94 4.43 -55.69
N ALA A 624 -2.23 3.66 -56.73
CA ALA A 624 -2.51 2.23 -56.63
C ALA A 624 -1.25 1.38 -56.36
N ASP A 625 -0.06 1.90 -56.61
CA ASP A 625 1.21 1.21 -56.36
C ASP A 625 1.59 1.25 -54.87
N LEU A 626 0.79 0.65 -53.99
CA LEU A 626 1.05 0.71 -52.55
C LEU A 626 2.33 -0.06 -52.16
N ILE A 627 3.17 0.58 -51.36
CA ILE A 627 4.39 -0.04 -50.82
C ILE A 627 3.97 -1.17 -49.88
N GLY A 628 4.40 -2.39 -50.21
CA GLY A 628 4.07 -3.60 -49.45
C GLY A 628 2.80 -4.31 -49.87
N LEU A 629 2.18 -3.92 -50.98
CA LEU A 629 1.00 -4.60 -51.52
C LEU A 629 1.29 -6.07 -51.88
N ASP A 630 2.46 -6.36 -52.46
CA ASP A 630 2.83 -7.75 -52.76
C ASP A 630 3.02 -8.59 -51.50
N TYR A 631 3.61 -8.01 -50.45
CA TYR A 631 3.72 -8.67 -49.16
C TYR A 631 2.34 -8.91 -48.55
N LEU A 632 1.42 -7.94 -48.60
CA LEU A 632 0.04 -8.11 -48.14
C LEU A 632 -0.68 -9.25 -48.89
N TRP A 633 -0.47 -9.38 -50.20
CA TRP A 633 -1.02 -10.52 -50.95
C TRP A 633 -0.43 -11.85 -50.49
N ARG A 634 0.87 -11.89 -50.20
CA ARG A 634 1.50 -13.08 -49.61
C ARG A 634 0.92 -13.39 -48.22
N VAL A 635 0.64 -12.39 -47.39
CA VAL A 635 -0.06 -12.59 -46.11
C VAL A 635 -1.44 -13.23 -46.31
N ILE A 636 -2.21 -12.75 -47.30
CA ILE A 636 -3.54 -13.29 -47.60
C ILE A 636 -3.46 -14.74 -48.09
N THR A 637 -2.41 -15.14 -48.80
CA THR A 637 -2.29 -16.49 -49.34
C THR A 637 -1.56 -17.46 -48.41
N GLU A 638 -0.50 -17.03 -47.74
CA GLU A 638 0.47 -17.91 -47.04
C GLU A 638 0.20 -18.05 -45.52
N CYS A 639 -0.58 -17.16 -44.88
CA CYS A 639 -0.80 -17.20 -43.43
C CYS A 639 -1.96 -18.12 -43.01
N GLU A 640 -2.24 -18.23 -41.70
CA GLU A 640 -3.45 -18.87 -41.18
C GLU A 640 -4.72 -18.07 -41.51
N ASP A 641 -5.90 -18.68 -41.37
CA ASP A 641 -7.18 -18.10 -41.81
C ASP A 641 -7.50 -16.77 -41.12
N ASP A 642 -7.24 -16.65 -39.82
CA ASP A 642 -7.53 -15.44 -39.06
C ASP A 642 -6.65 -14.26 -39.49
N ILE A 643 -5.37 -14.53 -39.75
CA ILE A 643 -4.40 -13.51 -40.20
C ILE A 643 -4.71 -13.12 -41.65
N SER A 644 -5.03 -14.11 -42.49
CA SER A 644 -5.44 -13.90 -43.88
C SER A 644 -6.70 -13.05 -43.97
N ALA A 645 -7.70 -13.32 -43.12
CA ALA A 645 -8.91 -12.52 -43.03
C ALA A 645 -8.61 -11.06 -42.66
N ARG A 646 -7.69 -10.82 -41.71
CA ARG A 646 -7.26 -9.46 -41.38
C ARG A 646 -6.52 -8.77 -42.53
N GLY A 647 -5.70 -9.51 -43.29
CA GLY A 647 -5.08 -9.02 -44.51
C GLY A 647 -6.11 -8.58 -45.57
N ILE A 648 -7.17 -9.37 -45.76
CA ILE A 648 -8.29 -9.02 -46.65
C ILE A 648 -9.01 -7.75 -46.18
N GLU A 649 -9.24 -7.61 -44.87
CA GLU A 649 -9.85 -6.39 -44.32
C GLU A 649 -9.00 -5.14 -44.58
N LEU A 650 -7.68 -5.24 -44.41
CA LEU A 650 -6.75 -4.16 -44.71
C LEU A 650 -6.79 -3.81 -46.21
N LEU A 651 -6.73 -4.81 -47.09
CA LEU A 651 -6.81 -4.64 -48.53
C LEU A 651 -8.11 -3.92 -48.93
N ARG A 652 -9.25 -4.36 -48.38
CA ARG A 652 -10.57 -3.76 -48.56
C ARG A 652 -10.59 -2.30 -48.10
N GLU A 653 -9.99 -1.99 -46.95
CA GLU A 653 -9.96 -0.64 -46.39
C GLU A 653 -9.18 0.35 -47.28
N VAL A 654 -8.04 -0.07 -47.82
CA VAL A 654 -7.11 0.82 -48.53
C VAL A 654 -7.32 0.88 -50.05
N CYS A 655 -7.90 -0.16 -50.66
CA CYS A 655 -7.98 -0.25 -52.13
C CYS A 655 -9.33 0.16 -52.75
N THR A 656 -10.36 0.39 -51.95
CA THR A 656 -11.75 0.60 -52.43
C THR A 656 -12.14 2.08 -52.58
N CYS A 657 -11.45 2.99 -51.89
CA CYS A 657 -11.73 4.43 -51.94
C CYS A 657 -10.78 5.15 -52.89
N VAL A 658 -11.13 5.23 -54.17
CA VAL A 658 -10.26 5.84 -55.17
C VAL A 658 -10.29 7.37 -55.07
N GLY A 659 -9.11 7.99 -55.04
CA GLY A 659 -8.92 9.43 -55.04
C GLY A 659 -9.20 10.06 -56.42
N PRO A 660 -9.40 11.39 -56.49
CA PRO A 660 -9.77 12.07 -57.74
C PRO A 660 -8.70 11.99 -58.84
N GLN A 661 -7.47 11.63 -58.49
CA GLN A 661 -6.35 11.48 -59.42
C GLN A 661 -6.40 10.16 -60.22
N LEU A 662 -7.21 9.20 -59.79
CA LEU A 662 -7.32 7.88 -60.40
C LEU A 662 -8.72 7.70 -61.01
N SER A 663 -8.77 7.09 -62.20
CA SER A 663 -10.05 6.65 -62.77
C SER A 663 -10.56 5.44 -61.99
N SER A 664 -11.69 5.62 -61.30
CA SER A 664 -12.32 4.56 -60.51
C SER A 664 -12.58 3.29 -61.34
N ALA A 665 -13.11 3.43 -62.56
CA ALA A 665 -13.40 2.30 -63.45
C ALA A 665 -12.11 1.53 -63.83
N HIS A 666 -11.07 2.25 -64.25
CA HIS A 666 -9.80 1.63 -64.63
C HIS A 666 -9.11 0.97 -63.44
N HIS A 667 -9.17 1.59 -62.25
CA HIS A 667 -8.62 1.01 -61.02
C HIS A 667 -9.31 -0.30 -60.64
N HIS A 668 -10.65 -0.32 -60.66
CA HIS A 668 -11.42 -1.53 -60.36
C HIS A 668 -11.14 -2.65 -61.38
N GLU A 669 -11.07 -2.32 -62.67
CA GLU A 669 -10.73 -3.27 -63.73
C GLU A 669 -9.32 -3.85 -63.55
N ASN A 670 -8.33 -3.00 -63.29
CA ASN A 670 -6.95 -3.43 -63.04
C ASN A 670 -6.86 -4.33 -61.81
N PHE A 671 -7.49 -3.95 -60.70
CA PHE A 671 -7.49 -4.73 -59.46
C PHE A 671 -8.08 -6.13 -59.68
N LEU A 672 -9.24 -6.22 -60.34
CA LEU A 672 -9.88 -7.50 -60.63
C LEU A 672 -9.05 -8.34 -61.60
N THR A 673 -8.46 -7.72 -62.63
CA THR A 673 -7.57 -8.41 -63.58
C THR A 673 -6.35 -9.01 -62.87
N GLN A 674 -5.75 -8.28 -61.93
CA GLN A 674 -4.65 -8.79 -61.12
C GLN A 674 -5.08 -9.94 -60.21
N CYS A 675 -6.24 -9.84 -59.56
CA CYS A 675 -6.79 -10.94 -58.75
C CYS A 675 -7.03 -12.20 -59.59
N CYS A 676 -7.64 -12.06 -60.78
CA CYS A 676 -7.84 -13.18 -61.71
C CYS A 676 -6.51 -13.80 -62.16
N ALA A 677 -5.51 -12.99 -62.49
CA ALA A 677 -4.18 -13.47 -62.84
C ALA A 677 -3.51 -14.23 -61.69
N ARG A 678 -3.69 -13.79 -60.44
CA ARG A 678 -3.19 -14.51 -59.24
C ARG A 678 -3.88 -15.86 -59.09
N THR A 679 -5.20 -15.93 -59.22
CA THR A 679 -5.96 -17.19 -59.19
C THR A 679 -5.52 -18.15 -60.29
N GLN A 680 -5.29 -17.67 -61.51
CA GLN A 680 -4.81 -18.49 -62.63
C GLN A 680 -3.40 -19.05 -62.39
N ARG A 681 -2.51 -18.30 -61.71
CA ARG A 681 -1.19 -18.82 -61.33
C ARG A 681 -1.31 -19.94 -60.30
N LEU A 682 -2.10 -19.72 -59.24
CA LEU A 682 -2.35 -20.74 -58.21
C LEU A 682 -3.00 -22.00 -58.79
N GLN A 683 -3.87 -21.86 -59.80
CA GLN A 683 -4.44 -23.00 -60.51
C GLN A 683 -3.38 -23.82 -61.24
N LYS A 684 -2.42 -23.16 -61.92
CA LYS A 684 -1.31 -23.87 -62.58
C LYS A 684 -0.40 -24.57 -61.58
N ASP A 685 -0.14 -23.94 -60.44
CA ASP A 685 0.67 -24.55 -59.37
C ASP A 685 -0.04 -25.78 -58.79
N MET A 686 -1.36 -25.72 -58.62
CA MET A 686 -2.21 -26.84 -58.19
C MET A 686 -2.14 -28.03 -59.15
N GLU A 687 -2.09 -27.79 -60.47
CA GLU A 687 -1.96 -28.84 -61.49
C GLU A 687 -0.61 -29.59 -61.43
N LEU A 688 0.39 -29.02 -60.76
CA LEU A 688 1.74 -29.57 -60.63
C LEU A 688 1.99 -30.30 -59.29
N GLN A 689 1.07 -30.21 -58.32
CA GLN A 689 1.23 -30.76 -56.97
C GLN A 689 0.35 -32.00 -56.74
N GLU A 690 0.85 -32.99 -55.99
CA GLU A 690 0.06 -34.18 -55.61
C GLU A 690 -1.05 -33.86 -54.59
N ASP A 691 -0.84 -32.86 -53.71
CA ASP A 691 -1.84 -32.36 -52.78
C ASP A 691 -2.29 -30.94 -53.17
N ALA A 692 -3.52 -30.83 -53.64
CA ALA A 692 -4.15 -29.58 -54.08
C ALA A 692 -4.76 -28.75 -52.93
N THR A 693 -4.77 -29.25 -51.70
CA THR A 693 -5.53 -28.66 -50.58
C THR A 693 -5.03 -27.26 -50.22
N GLU A 694 -3.71 -27.07 -50.15
CA GLU A 694 -3.11 -25.78 -49.83
C GLU A 694 -3.35 -24.75 -50.94
N SER A 695 -3.18 -25.15 -52.21
CA SER A 695 -3.42 -24.31 -53.38
C SER A 695 -4.89 -23.92 -53.50
N CYS A 696 -5.82 -24.84 -53.23
CA CYS A 696 -7.25 -24.55 -53.17
C CYS A 696 -7.59 -23.54 -52.06
N THR A 697 -6.99 -23.70 -50.87
CA THR A 697 -7.17 -22.76 -49.75
C THR A 697 -6.70 -21.34 -50.13
N ARG A 698 -5.52 -21.23 -50.75
CA ARG A 698 -4.97 -19.96 -51.27
C ARG A 698 -5.91 -19.31 -52.28
N MET A 699 -6.44 -20.09 -53.23
CA MET A 699 -7.42 -19.61 -54.22
C MET A 699 -8.71 -19.11 -53.57
N CYS A 700 -9.26 -19.86 -52.61
CA CYS A 700 -10.44 -19.46 -51.84
C CYS A 700 -10.24 -18.12 -51.15
N ARG A 701 -9.04 -17.84 -50.61
CA ARG A 701 -8.72 -16.56 -49.97
C ARG A 701 -8.65 -15.41 -50.97
N VAL A 702 -8.11 -15.62 -52.18
CA VAL A 702 -8.16 -14.60 -53.25
C VAL A 702 -9.60 -14.33 -53.68
N ILE A 703 -10.43 -15.35 -53.83
CA ILE A 703 -11.86 -15.19 -54.16
C ILE A 703 -12.59 -14.43 -53.05
N ARG A 704 -12.31 -14.74 -51.78
CA ARG A 704 -12.85 -14.00 -50.63
C ARG A 704 -12.40 -12.54 -50.62
N ALA A 705 -11.16 -12.25 -51.02
CA ALA A 705 -10.67 -10.88 -51.17
C ALA A 705 -11.45 -10.12 -52.25
N ILE A 706 -11.71 -10.74 -53.40
CA ILE A 706 -12.56 -10.18 -54.47
C ILE A 706 -13.97 -9.91 -53.94
N GLN A 707 -14.57 -10.89 -53.24
CA GLN A 707 -15.91 -10.77 -52.70
C GLN A 707 -16.02 -9.59 -51.72
N GLU A 708 -15.09 -9.47 -50.77
CA GLU A 708 -15.06 -8.37 -49.80
C GLU A 708 -14.81 -7.01 -50.46
N TYR A 709 -13.96 -6.97 -51.48
CA TYR A 709 -13.71 -5.77 -52.27
C TYR A 709 -14.99 -5.29 -52.98
N VAL A 710 -15.65 -6.19 -53.73
CA VAL A 710 -16.90 -5.87 -54.45
C VAL A 710 -18.00 -5.47 -53.48
N ASN A 711 -18.15 -6.18 -52.36
CA ASN A 711 -19.13 -5.85 -51.33
C ASN A 711 -18.92 -4.44 -50.77
N GLU A 712 -17.68 -4.02 -50.54
CA GLU A 712 -17.38 -2.68 -50.04
C GLU A 712 -17.65 -1.60 -51.09
N CYS A 713 -17.27 -1.82 -52.34
CA CYS A 713 -17.63 -0.94 -53.46
C CYS A 713 -19.17 -0.81 -53.59
N ASP A 714 -19.89 -1.93 -53.45
CA ASP A 714 -21.34 -1.96 -53.48
C ASP A 714 -21.98 -1.19 -52.32
N ARG A 715 -21.44 -1.31 -51.10
CA ARG A 715 -21.92 -0.57 -49.92
C ARG A 715 -21.69 0.93 -50.01
N ARG A 716 -20.66 1.38 -50.72
CA ARG A 716 -20.32 2.80 -50.87
C ARG A 716 -21.07 3.51 -51.98
N PHE A 717 -21.58 2.76 -52.95
CA PHE A 717 -22.36 3.32 -54.05
C PHE A 717 -23.74 3.76 -53.57
N SER A 718 -24.06 5.04 -53.74
CA SER A 718 -25.30 5.66 -53.26
C SER A 718 -26.32 5.97 -54.36
N SER A 719 -25.93 5.93 -55.62
CA SER A 719 -26.81 6.25 -56.76
C SER A 719 -27.70 5.06 -57.16
N GLU A 720 -28.70 5.32 -58.01
CA GLU A 720 -29.47 4.25 -58.64
C GLU A 720 -28.58 3.42 -59.58
N ARG A 721 -28.76 2.10 -59.56
CA ARG A 721 -27.99 1.16 -60.36
C ARG A 721 -28.85 0.51 -61.43
N GLN A 722 -28.35 0.44 -62.66
CA GLN A 722 -28.93 -0.39 -63.71
C GLN A 722 -28.63 -1.88 -63.49
N ILE A 723 -27.43 -2.19 -62.99
CA ILE A 723 -26.99 -3.55 -62.66
C ILE A 723 -27.04 -3.73 -61.14
N LEU A 724 -27.78 -4.74 -60.69
CA LEU A 724 -27.91 -5.03 -59.27
C LEU A 724 -26.55 -5.37 -58.64
N PRO A 725 -26.28 -4.91 -57.40
CA PRO A 725 -25.07 -5.28 -56.67
C PRO A 725 -25.05 -6.79 -56.39
N ILE A 726 -23.87 -7.37 -56.20
CA ILE A 726 -23.68 -8.84 -56.19
C ILE A 726 -24.56 -9.54 -55.13
N TYR A 727 -24.74 -8.92 -53.97
CA TYR A 727 -25.56 -9.44 -52.88
C TYR A 727 -27.08 -9.47 -53.18
N ARG A 728 -27.53 -8.78 -54.24
CA ARG A 728 -28.92 -8.77 -54.74
C ARG A 728 -29.13 -9.63 -56.00
N SER A 729 -28.04 -10.10 -56.61
CA SER A 729 -28.06 -10.83 -57.88
C SER A 729 -28.35 -12.33 -57.74
N GLY A 730 -28.48 -12.84 -56.51
CA GLY A 730 -28.87 -14.23 -56.25
C GLY A 730 -30.31 -14.53 -56.68
N ARG A 731 -30.69 -15.81 -56.74
CA ARG A 731 -32.08 -16.20 -57.02
C ARG A 731 -32.99 -15.75 -55.87
N GLY A 732 -33.96 -14.90 -56.18
CA GLY A 732 -34.98 -14.48 -55.23
C GLY A 732 -36.36 -15.06 -55.56
N ARG A 733 -37.37 -14.59 -54.83
CA ARG A 733 -38.78 -14.94 -55.03
C ARG A 733 -39.61 -13.67 -54.98
N GLN A 734 -40.65 -13.62 -55.82
CA GLN A 734 -41.68 -12.59 -55.72
C GLN A 734 -42.43 -12.76 -54.41
N CYS A 735 -42.77 -11.65 -53.76
CA CYS A 735 -43.63 -11.63 -52.59
C CYS A 735 -44.63 -10.48 -52.70
N THR A 736 -45.82 -10.70 -52.18
CA THR A 736 -46.83 -9.66 -52.01
C THR A 736 -46.75 -9.14 -50.57
N ILE A 737 -46.72 -7.83 -50.40
CA ILE A 737 -46.69 -7.16 -49.09
C ILE A 737 -47.98 -6.37 -48.95
N ILE A 738 -48.72 -6.63 -47.87
CA ILE A 738 -49.95 -5.93 -47.56
C ILE A 738 -49.59 -4.78 -46.63
N VAL A 739 -49.86 -3.54 -47.02
CA VAL A 739 -49.52 -2.36 -46.22
C VAL A 739 -50.79 -1.74 -45.67
N ARG A 740 -50.91 -1.76 -44.35
CA ARG A 740 -52.01 -1.15 -43.60
C ARG A 740 -51.60 0.21 -43.08
N PHE A 741 -52.37 1.24 -43.41
CA PHE A 741 -52.07 2.61 -42.98
C PHE A 741 -52.78 2.97 -41.67
N ASN A 742 -52.01 3.43 -40.69
CA ASN A 742 -52.52 3.99 -39.45
C ASN A 742 -52.13 5.47 -39.36
N PHE A 743 -53.10 6.37 -39.48
CA PHE A 743 -52.91 7.81 -39.37
C PHE A 743 -53.07 8.27 -37.91
N GLN A 744 -52.17 9.12 -37.42
CA GLN A 744 -52.17 9.57 -36.02
C GLN A 744 -53.43 10.38 -35.65
N THR A 745 -53.94 11.18 -36.58
CA THR A 745 -55.13 12.02 -36.36
C THR A 745 -56.44 11.24 -36.43
N GLY A 746 -56.43 9.96 -36.85
CA GLY A 746 -57.61 9.08 -36.95
C GLY A 746 -58.68 9.51 -37.97
N GLN A 747 -58.55 10.67 -38.60
CA GLN A 747 -59.54 11.25 -39.51
C GLN A 747 -59.44 10.76 -40.96
N ARG A 748 -58.44 9.93 -41.28
CA ARG A 748 -58.17 9.43 -42.64
C ARG A 748 -58.05 7.91 -42.61
N GLN A 749 -58.86 7.24 -43.43
CA GLN A 749 -58.73 5.81 -43.71
C GLN A 749 -58.41 5.64 -45.19
N ILE A 750 -57.24 5.08 -45.48
CA ILE A 750 -56.87 4.60 -46.81
C ILE A 750 -56.98 3.08 -46.75
N GLU A 751 -57.53 2.47 -47.80
CA GLU A 751 -57.60 1.01 -47.90
C GLU A 751 -56.20 0.39 -47.84
N ASP A 752 -56.11 -0.82 -47.27
CA ASP A 752 -54.89 -1.61 -47.25
C ASP A 752 -54.40 -1.80 -48.71
N ILE A 753 -53.14 -1.51 -48.98
CA ILE A 753 -52.58 -1.65 -50.33
C ILE A 753 -51.80 -2.96 -50.46
N GLU A 754 -51.97 -3.64 -51.59
CA GLU A 754 -51.12 -4.76 -51.97
C GLU A 754 -49.97 -4.26 -52.84
N LEU A 755 -48.73 -4.49 -52.38
CA LEU A 755 -47.51 -4.18 -53.10
C LEU A 755 -46.84 -5.47 -53.57
N PHE A 756 -46.69 -5.61 -54.89
CA PHE A 756 -45.81 -6.62 -55.45
C PHE A 756 -44.36 -6.18 -55.25
N SER A 757 -43.59 -7.03 -54.57
CA SER A 757 -42.19 -6.82 -54.24
C SER A 757 -41.41 -8.11 -54.51
N HIS A 758 -40.12 -8.11 -54.18
CA HIS A 758 -39.22 -9.23 -54.42
C HIS A 758 -38.26 -9.40 -53.25
N SER A 759 -37.89 -10.64 -52.94
CA SER A 759 -37.04 -10.97 -51.78
C SER A 759 -35.67 -10.28 -51.78
N ASN A 760 -35.19 -9.87 -52.96
CA ASN A 760 -33.90 -9.16 -53.15
C ASN A 760 -34.05 -7.63 -53.25
N GLU A 761 -35.27 -7.09 -53.14
CA GLU A 761 -35.45 -5.65 -52.94
C GLU A 761 -34.92 -5.24 -51.57
N THR A 762 -34.54 -3.98 -51.43
CA THR A 762 -34.09 -3.43 -50.14
C THR A 762 -35.27 -2.89 -49.36
N LEU A 763 -35.14 -2.84 -48.03
CA LEU A 763 -36.13 -2.16 -47.19
C LEU A 763 -36.31 -0.69 -47.59
N HIS A 764 -35.22 -0.02 -48.00
CA HIS A 764 -35.30 1.34 -48.56
C HIS A 764 -36.24 1.42 -49.76
N SER A 765 -36.07 0.54 -50.75
CA SER A 765 -36.89 0.50 -51.96
C SER A 765 -38.37 0.29 -51.63
N LEU A 766 -38.66 -0.62 -50.69
CA LEU A 766 -40.01 -0.86 -50.19
C LEU A 766 -40.58 0.38 -49.49
N ARG A 767 -39.81 1.01 -48.60
CA ARG A 767 -40.21 2.24 -47.89
C ARG A 767 -40.51 3.38 -48.88
N SER A 768 -39.64 3.59 -49.87
CA SER A 768 -39.84 4.57 -50.94
C SER A 768 -41.02 4.22 -51.85
N ALA A 769 -41.30 2.94 -52.10
CA ALA A 769 -42.48 2.51 -52.86
C ALA A 769 -43.78 2.81 -52.11
N ILE A 770 -43.82 2.53 -50.80
CA ILE A 770 -44.95 2.87 -49.91
C ILE A 770 -45.15 4.40 -49.87
N GLN A 771 -44.08 5.17 -49.69
CA GLN A 771 -44.13 6.64 -49.70
C GLN A 771 -44.63 7.19 -51.03
N ARG A 772 -44.15 6.66 -52.17
CA ARG A 772 -44.63 7.07 -53.50
C ARG A 772 -46.10 6.75 -53.70
N ARG A 773 -46.56 5.57 -53.27
CA ARG A 773 -47.98 5.18 -53.34
C ARG A 773 -48.86 6.06 -52.46
N LEU A 774 -48.41 6.41 -51.26
CA LEU A 774 -49.07 7.40 -50.40
C LEU A 774 -49.17 8.78 -51.08
N LYS A 775 -48.13 9.20 -51.83
CA LYS A 775 -48.14 10.47 -52.58
C LYS A 775 -49.08 10.45 -53.80
N CYS A 776 -49.24 9.30 -54.45
CA CYS A 776 -50.01 9.18 -55.69
C CYS A 776 -51.48 8.73 -55.50
N ALA A 777 -51.88 8.23 -54.33
CA ALA A 777 -53.23 7.71 -54.08
C ALA A 777 -54.34 8.79 -53.97
N SER A 778 -54.06 10.05 -54.26
CA SER A 778 -55.04 11.14 -54.19
C SER A 778 -55.66 11.45 -55.57
N ASP A 779 -56.72 10.73 -55.92
CA ASP A 779 -57.63 11.14 -57.01
C ASP A 779 -58.58 12.29 -56.59
N SER A 780 -58.42 12.84 -55.38
CA SER A 780 -59.11 14.04 -54.90
C SER A 780 -58.13 15.15 -54.57
N ASN A 781 -58.44 16.37 -55.04
CA ASN A 781 -57.65 17.61 -55.11
C ASN A 781 -57.01 18.14 -53.78
N ILE A 782 -56.20 17.37 -53.06
CA ILE A 782 -55.33 17.89 -51.99
C ILE A 782 -53.96 17.23 -52.10
N LYS A 783 -52.93 18.01 -52.46
CA LYS A 783 -51.53 17.58 -52.45
C LYS A 783 -51.15 17.06 -51.06
N LEU A 784 -51.05 15.74 -50.91
CA LEU A 784 -50.56 15.07 -49.69
C LEU A 784 -49.09 15.40 -49.36
N GLU A 785 -48.35 16.03 -50.28
CA GLU A 785 -46.94 16.41 -50.09
C GLU A 785 -46.70 17.30 -48.88
N MET A 786 -47.68 18.11 -48.46
CA MET A 786 -47.47 19.15 -47.44
C MET A 786 -47.63 18.68 -45.98
N PHE A 787 -47.99 17.42 -45.71
CA PHE A 787 -48.42 17.00 -44.36
C PHE A 787 -47.83 15.69 -43.82
N ILE A 788 -47.05 14.91 -44.57
CA ILE A 788 -46.40 13.71 -44.03
C ILE A 788 -45.05 14.09 -43.40
N ASN A 789 -44.99 14.15 -42.07
CA ASN A 789 -43.76 14.48 -41.34
C ASN A 789 -42.88 13.24 -41.12
N LYS A 790 -43.48 12.05 -40.98
CA LYS A 790 -42.75 10.80 -40.71
C LYS A 790 -43.56 9.58 -41.15
N LEU A 791 -42.88 8.58 -41.70
CA LEU A 791 -43.44 7.26 -41.99
C LEU A 791 -42.65 6.19 -41.22
N GLU A 792 -43.33 5.48 -40.34
CA GLU A 792 -42.77 4.34 -39.62
C GLU A 792 -43.44 3.05 -40.07
N LEU A 793 -42.64 2.02 -40.33
CA LEU A 793 -43.13 0.72 -40.78
C LEU A 793 -42.97 -0.29 -39.65
N TYR A 794 -44.04 -1.03 -39.36
CA TYR A 794 -44.05 -2.04 -38.31
C TYR A 794 -44.44 -3.40 -38.85
N VAL A 795 -43.79 -4.45 -38.35
CA VAL A 795 -44.11 -5.85 -38.63
C VAL A 795 -44.28 -6.55 -37.30
N ASN A 796 -45.42 -7.21 -37.06
CA ASN A 796 -45.72 -7.89 -35.79
C ASN A 796 -45.52 -7.02 -34.54
N GLY A 797 -45.68 -5.69 -34.66
CA GLY A 797 -45.47 -4.74 -33.56
C GLY A 797 -44.04 -4.21 -33.41
N GLU A 798 -43.06 -4.76 -34.13
CA GLU A 798 -41.68 -4.29 -34.13
C GLU A 798 -41.42 -3.24 -35.21
N LEU A 799 -40.64 -2.19 -34.88
CA LEU A 799 -40.29 -1.12 -35.81
C LEU A 799 -39.20 -1.58 -36.80
N LEU A 800 -39.47 -1.45 -38.08
CA LEU A 800 -38.47 -1.59 -39.14
C LEU A 800 -37.59 -0.33 -39.19
N ASP A 801 -36.51 -0.35 -38.42
CA ASP A 801 -35.54 0.74 -38.32
C ASP A 801 -34.92 1.09 -39.69
N SER A 802 -34.77 2.40 -39.93
CA SER A 802 -33.99 2.98 -41.02
C SER A 802 -32.56 2.47 -41.11
N SER A 803 -31.94 2.05 -40.00
CA SER A 803 -30.61 1.41 -40.01
C SER A 803 -30.58 0.11 -40.85
N HIS A 804 -31.73 -0.52 -41.06
CA HIS A 804 -31.91 -1.72 -41.88
C HIS A 804 -32.25 -1.43 -43.35
N ASP A 805 -32.32 -0.17 -43.78
CA ASP A 805 -32.75 0.19 -45.13
C ASP A 805 -31.90 -0.45 -46.25
N ARG A 806 -30.65 -0.82 -45.96
CA ARG A 806 -29.75 -1.52 -46.89
C ARG A 806 -29.91 -3.04 -46.91
N LYS A 807 -30.59 -3.63 -45.93
CA LYS A 807 -30.89 -5.07 -45.89
C LYS A 807 -31.89 -5.42 -46.99
N ILE A 808 -31.73 -6.60 -47.57
CA ILE A 808 -32.72 -7.14 -48.51
C ILE A 808 -33.91 -7.72 -47.74
N LEU A 809 -35.09 -7.77 -48.37
CA LEU A 809 -36.31 -8.22 -47.70
C LEU A 809 -36.23 -9.66 -47.19
N SER A 810 -35.45 -10.54 -47.81
CA SER A 810 -35.21 -11.91 -47.31
C SER A 810 -34.40 -12.00 -46.01
N GLN A 811 -33.66 -10.95 -45.66
CA GLN A 811 -32.93 -10.83 -44.39
C GLN A 811 -33.79 -10.25 -43.27
N ILE A 812 -35.00 -9.82 -43.60
CA ILE A 812 -36.02 -9.33 -42.67
C ILE A 812 -37.03 -10.47 -42.54
N PRO A 813 -37.67 -10.69 -41.38
CA PRO A 813 -38.68 -11.73 -41.20
C PRO A 813 -40.01 -11.41 -41.94
N LEU A 814 -39.93 -11.08 -43.23
CA LEU A 814 -41.04 -10.87 -44.14
C LEU A 814 -41.30 -12.17 -44.93
N ARG A 815 -42.54 -12.64 -44.89
CA ARG A 815 -43.07 -13.74 -45.72
C ARG A 815 -43.98 -13.20 -46.81
N ASP A 816 -44.36 -14.05 -47.76
CA ASP A 816 -45.42 -13.71 -48.70
C ASP A 816 -46.73 -13.36 -47.95
N LYS A 817 -47.41 -12.30 -48.41
CA LYS A 817 -48.61 -11.71 -47.79
C LYS A 817 -48.42 -11.19 -46.37
N THR A 818 -47.19 -10.83 -45.99
CA THR A 818 -46.95 -10.19 -44.68
C THR A 818 -47.64 -8.84 -44.62
N VAL A 819 -48.31 -8.58 -43.50
CA VAL A 819 -48.94 -7.30 -43.20
C VAL A 819 -47.93 -6.37 -42.53
N ILE A 820 -47.60 -5.26 -43.19
CA ILE A 820 -46.81 -4.17 -42.64
C ILE A 820 -47.76 -3.05 -42.22
N VAL A 821 -47.68 -2.63 -40.96
CA VAL A 821 -48.42 -1.47 -40.46
C VAL A 821 -47.58 -0.22 -40.68
N ALA A 822 -47.98 0.61 -41.63
CA ALA A 822 -47.40 1.91 -41.92
C ALA A 822 -48.08 2.98 -41.02
N LYS A 823 -47.41 3.38 -39.95
CA LYS A 823 -47.84 4.54 -39.15
C LYS A 823 -47.41 5.82 -39.84
N VAL A 824 -48.40 6.63 -40.23
CA VAL A 824 -48.20 7.91 -40.91
C VAL A 824 -48.46 9.02 -39.89
N TYR A 825 -47.45 9.85 -39.68
CA TYR A 825 -47.54 11.01 -38.82
C TYR A 825 -47.92 12.22 -39.68
N ASP A 826 -49.20 12.60 -39.62
CA ASP A 826 -49.78 13.69 -40.40
C ASP A 826 -50.07 14.94 -39.53
N GLY A 827 -49.55 16.11 -39.92
CA GLY A 827 -49.75 17.34 -39.16
C GLY A 827 -49.27 18.62 -39.85
N GLN A 828 -50.00 19.72 -39.65
CA GLN A 828 -49.64 21.06 -40.13
C GLN A 828 -48.51 21.62 -39.24
N VAL A 829 -47.41 22.08 -39.85
CA VAL A 829 -46.34 22.79 -39.12
C VAL A 829 -46.90 24.13 -38.64
N CYS A 830 -47.52 24.15 -37.45
CA CYS A 830 -47.68 25.38 -36.68
C CYS A 830 -46.31 25.71 -36.08
N GLY A 831 -45.67 26.75 -36.61
CA GLY A 831 -44.38 27.22 -36.15
C GLY A 831 -44.41 27.56 -34.67
N SER A 832 -43.57 26.89 -33.88
CA SER A 832 -43.11 27.33 -32.56
C SER A 832 -41.90 26.49 -32.14
N GLY A 833 -40.72 27.12 -32.21
CA GLY A 833 -39.57 26.89 -31.33
C GLY A 833 -38.95 25.49 -31.26
N GLY A 834 -37.83 25.31 -31.96
CA GLY A 834 -36.90 24.21 -31.67
C GLY A 834 -35.89 23.98 -32.79
N CYS A 835 -34.82 24.79 -32.83
CA CYS A 835 -33.65 24.48 -33.64
C CYS A 835 -32.98 23.20 -33.11
N GLY A 836 -33.38 22.04 -33.64
CA GLY A 836 -32.60 20.81 -33.61
C GLY A 836 -31.90 20.65 -34.95
N SER A 837 -30.69 21.22 -35.07
CA SER A 837 -29.83 21.02 -36.24
C SER A 837 -29.43 19.55 -36.33
N SER A 838 -30.00 18.85 -37.30
CA SER A 838 -29.52 17.55 -37.78
C SER A 838 -28.14 17.74 -38.40
N ASN A 839 -27.10 17.20 -37.75
CA ASN A 839 -25.79 17.01 -38.37
C ASN A 839 -25.84 15.82 -39.33
N GLU A 840 -26.10 16.08 -40.61
CA GLU A 840 -25.64 15.22 -41.70
C GLU A 840 -24.47 15.92 -42.41
N SER A 841 -23.28 15.37 -42.23
CA SER A 841 -22.06 15.65 -43.01
C SER A 841 -21.13 14.46 -42.91
#